data_AF-A0A5C7VU37-F1
#
_entry.id   AF-A0A5C7VU37-F1
#
_cell.length_a   1.000
_cell.length_b   1.000
_cell.length_c   1.000
_cell.angle_alpha   90.00
_cell.angle_beta   90.00
_cell.angle_gamma   90.00
#
_symmetry.space_group_name_H-M   'P 1'
#
loop_
_entity.id
_entity.type
_entity.pdbx_description
1 polymer ?
#
loop_
_entity_poly.entity_id
_entity_poly.type
_entity_poly.pdbx_seq_one_letter_code
_entity_poly.pdbx_strand_id
1 'polypeptide(L)'
;MPATFAQGSSGRSIRKIQELLSQLQVPVPGGGSEPALDPSNIDGVFGRAMRRAVQRAQIYFLQPATGEVDHQLWAKMTADPWPDAYERSLGLIASFEGHNYTLAAGNFDGAGITWGIIGFTLLTNLRAKGGPKHGPLVTLLNMIIEKHAGLFDKAFGIVPATVLQDMLKGTSTKLLDFARSISTGRNNSRLLPSWQEGFKRLGEFPEVQALQDKLAQELYYDIAIEAASEFAQKYNMGSEQTNQLFFDIQVNNGGLSKNERNAAIAALDQLVQQHPNASLSTKLNEITKVLATSRPDFATDIRARKGTISNGFGTVHRKRYRLDGWGIEVRMPPATPVPTPTPTPTPTPTPLRLGILGFDPMQQGEQLELASAVTRLVLPEAAASIAAEGAWPEDNGTELLGTGALRSLSFRGLLDPAVAPLIQPDGEDVLQAVNLVFRDQVGILAVFGQATPLPSPLQQHAIIGRGTRGYAGVVLHENRELRLVRQRTAGIAAEDVVLDVSAAQRSLSSCRLLMLYTGFGIAKGLLPGQAVAWQQWMNAVGANPIVLGWYGSARIPRDAARQFVAGEFFRRLCSIDAHADLSTLCSQPGRVIQMWGQACYATFAKGSQKFLWRDEPIPGFTLASSGAAALDPVGTAWYASAVYDGAPAHAAMEPA
;
A
#
# COMPACT_ATOMS: atom_id res chain seq x y z
N MET A 1 12.66 -0.36 -5.05
CA MET A 1 11.56 0.48 -5.53
C MET A 1 12.10 1.90 -5.63
N PRO A 2 11.83 2.60 -6.74
CA PRO A 2 12.30 3.97 -6.91
C PRO A 2 11.69 4.87 -5.84
N ALA A 3 12.48 5.85 -5.37
CA ALA A 3 12.02 6.86 -4.44
C ALA A 3 11.00 7.79 -5.10
N THR A 4 9.89 8.03 -4.41
CA THR A 4 8.82 8.95 -4.81
C THR A 4 8.30 9.70 -3.58
N PHE A 5 7.66 10.85 -3.78
CA PHE A 5 6.76 11.39 -2.75
C PHE A 5 5.32 11.01 -3.07
N ALA A 6 4.65 10.40 -2.10
CA ALA A 6 3.29 9.91 -2.23
C ALA A 6 2.45 10.31 -1.01
N GLN A 7 1.16 9.98 -1.06
CA GLN A 7 0.21 10.30 0.01
C GLN A 7 0.70 9.79 1.37
N GLY A 8 0.61 10.64 2.38
CA GLY A 8 1.09 10.39 3.74
C GLY A 8 2.46 10.97 4.04
N SER A 9 3.29 11.25 3.03
CA SER A 9 4.56 11.96 3.22
C SER A 9 4.34 13.41 3.67
N SER A 10 5.31 13.98 4.39
CA SER A 10 5.26 15.36 4.86
C SER A 10 6.65 15.96 5.00
N GLY A 11 6.76 17.28 4.92
CA GLY A 11 8.02 18.00 5.11
C GLY A 11 8.17 19.19 4.16
N ARG A 12 9.37 19.79 4.14
CA ARG A 12 9.65 20.98 3.32
C ARG A 12 9.59 20.69 1.82
N SER A 13 10.18 19.58 1.38
CA SER A 13 10.03 19.09 0.00
C SER A 13 8.58 19.00 -0.45
N ILE A 14 7.68 18.53 0.43
CA ILE A 14 6.25 18.44 0.14
C ILE A 14 5.61 19.82 0.03
N ARG A 15 5.88 20.72 0.99
CA ARG A 15 5.41 22.11 0.94
C ARG A 15 5.86 22.83 -0.33
N LYS A 16 7.13 22.66 -0.72
CA LYS A 16 7.69 23.25 -1.94
C LYS A 16 6.93 22.80 -3.19
N ILE A 17 6.62 21.51 -3.30
CA ILE A 17 5.81 21.01 -4.43
C ILE A 17 4.39 21.56 -4.36
N GLN A 18 3.78 21.67 -3.19
CA GLN A 18 2.45 22.31 -3.06
C GLN A 18 2.45 23.77 -3.52
N GLU A 19 3.47 24.55 -3.15
CA GLU A 19 3.65 25.93 -3.60
C GLU A 19 3.75 26.01 -5.13
N LEU A 20 4.55 25.13 -5.75
CA LEU A 20 4.68 25.07 -7.21
C LEU A 20 3.38 24.62 -7.90
N LEU A 21 2.68 23.62 -7.35
CA LEU A 21 1.37 23.18 -7.85
C LEU A 21 0.32 24.28 -7.75
N SER A 22 0.40 25.15 -6.74
CA SER A 22 -0.51 26.29 -6.58
C SER A 22 -0.29 27.39 -7.62
N GLN A 23 0.88 27.40 -8.26
CA GLN A 23 1.23 28.36 -9.32
C GLN A 23 1.02 27.76 -10.72
N LEU A 24 1.07 26.44 -10.86
CA LEU A 24 0.89 25.74 -12.13
C LEU A 24 -0.56 25.81 -12.62
N GLN A 25 -0.81 26.56 -13.69
CA GLN A 25 -2.11 26.60 -14.35
C GLN A 25 -2.31 25.37 -15.24
N VAL A 26 -3.36 24.60 -15.00
CA VAL A 26 -3.71 23.39 -15.77
C VAL A 26 -5.11 23.52 -16.38
N PRO A 27 -5.36 22.93 -17.56
CA PRO A 27 -6.66 22.99 -18.21
C PRO A 27 -7.78 22.36 -17.37
N VAL A 28 -9.01 22.87 -17.51
CA VAL A 28 -10.21 22.33 -16.87
C VAL A 28 -11.28 21.90 -17.89
N PRO A 29 -12.12 20.91 -17.56
CA PRO A 29 -13.28 20.56 -18.37
C PRO A 29 -14.22 21.77 -18.54
N GLY A 30 -14.57 22.12 -19.78
CA GLY A 30 -15.38 23.31 -20.09
C GLY A 30 -14.60 24.51 -20.62
N GLY A 31 -13.27 24.41 -20.70
CA GLY A 31 -12.39 25.46 -21.22
C GLY A 31 -11.83 26.36 -20.10
N GLY A 32 -10.66 26.95 -20.35
CA GLY A 32 -9.91 27.75 -19.37
C GLY A 32 -8.83 26.95 -18.64
N SER A 33 -8.24 27.59 -17.61
CA SER A 33 -7.19 27.00 -16.75
C SER A 33 -7.36 27.46 -15.31
N GLU A 34 -6.96 26.62 -14.37
CA GLU A 34 -6.92 26.96 -12.93
C GLU A 34 -5.65 26.38 -12.28
N PRO A 35 -5.27 26.82 -11.07
CA PRO A 35 -4.18 26.20 -10.31
C PRO A 35 -4.37 24.69 -10.14
N ALA A 36 -3.29 23.92 -10.30
CA ALA A 36 -3.33 22.48 -10.07
C ALA A 36 -3.72 22.16 -8.61
N LEU A 37 -3.26 22.99 -7.66
CA LEU A 37 -3.61 22.94 -6.24
C LEU A 37 -4.17 24.28 -5.76
N ASP A 38 -5.23 24.27 -4.95
CA ASP A 38 -5.72 25.48 -4.27
C ASP A 38 -4.69 25.95 -3.21
N PRO A 39 -4.25 27.22 -3.21
CA PRO A 39 -3.28 27.77 -2.27
C PRO A 39 -3.63 27.58 -0.79
N SER A 40 -4.90 27.42 -0.44
CA SER A 40 -5.33 27.14 0.93
C SER A 40 -4.92 25.74 1.44
N ASN A 41 -4.48 24.85 0.54
CA ASN A 41 -4.01 23.50 0.87
C ASN A 41 -2.49 23.38 1.02
N ILE A 42 -1.76 24.49 1.18
CA ILE A 42 -0.29 24.47 1.39
C ILE A 42 0.00 24.25 2.89
N ASP A 43 0.07 22.98 3.28
CA ASP A 43 0.24 22.54 4.67
C ASP A 43 1.51 21.70 4.91
N GLY A 44 2.26 21.38 3.86
CA GLY A 44 3.44 20.52 3.90
C GLY A 44 3.11 19.03 4.08
N VAL A 45 1.86 18.62 3.88
CA VAL A 45 1.38 17.24 3.98
C VAL A 45 0.86 16.75 2.63
N PHE A 46 1.36 15.62 2.17
CA PHE A 46 0.92 15.00 0.93
C PHE A 46 -0.44 14.33 1.14
N GLY A 47 -1.51 15.12 1.09
CA GLY A 47 -2.89 14.66 1.20
C GLY A 47 -3.54 14.35 -0.16
N ARG A 48 -4.83 13.99 -0.12
CA ARG A 48 -5.63 13.68 -1.32
C ARG A 48 -5.70 14.83 -2.33
N ALA A 49 -5.79 16.08 -1.84
CA ALA A 49 -5.81 17.26 -2.68
C ALA A 49 -4.51 17.38 -3.49
N MET A 50 -3.37 17.20 -2.82
CA MET A 50 -2.05 17.19 -3.46
C MET A 50 -1.90 16.04 -4.46
N ARG A 51 -2.34 14.83 -4.13
CA ARG A 51 -2.32 13.68 -5.07
C ARG A 51 -3.06 14.00 -6.37
N ARG A 52 -4.27 14.57 -6.28
CA ARG A 52 -5.04 14.99 -7.45
C ARG A 52 -4.32 16.10 -8.23
N ALA A 53 -3.76 17.09 -7.53
CA ALA A 53 -2.98 18.15 -8.16
C ALA A 53 -1.76 17.60 -8.92
N VAL A 54 -1.06 16.62 -8.35
CA VAL A 54 0.06 15.91 -9.01
C VAL A 54 -0.43 15.17 -10.26
N GLN A 55 -1.56 14.45 -10.21
CA GLN A 55 -2.12 13.80 -11.40
C GLN A 55 -2.43 14.81 -12.52
N ARG A 56 -2.99 15.96 -12.17
CA ARG A 56 -3.27 17.04 -13.13
C ARG A 56 -1.99 17.61 -13.73
N ALA A 57 -0.96 17.82 -12.91
CA ALA A 57 0.36 18.26 -13.37
C ALA A 57 1.01 17.22 -14.30
N GLN A 58 0.93 15.92 -13.97
CA GLN A 58 1.44 14.84 -14.81
C GLN A 58 0.74 14.82 -16.18
N ILE A 59 -0.59 14.92 -16.21
CA ILE A 59 -1.36 15.01 -17.45
C ILE A 59 -0.91 16.23 -18.26
N TYR A 60 -0.76 17.39 -17.61
CA TYR A 60 -0.27 18.62 -18.25
C TYR A 60 1.13 18.45 -18.86
N PHE A 61 2.01 17.71 -18.18
CA PHE A 61 3.35 17.40 -18.66
C PHE A 61 3.45 16.14 -19.55
N LEU A 62 2.31 15.59 -19.99
CA LEU A 62 2.22 14.39 -20.82
C LEU A 62 2.91 13.16 -20.20
N GLN A 63 2.76 13.01 -18.89
CA GLN A 63 3.26 11.88 -18.10
C GLN A 63 2.10 11.00 -17.60
N PRO A 64 2.37 9.72 -17.26
CA PRO A 64 1.40 8.89 -16.59
C PRO A 64 0.89 9.53 -15.29
N ALA A 65 -0.43 9.55 -15.09
CA ALA A 65 -1.09 10.18 -13.95
C ALA A 65 -1.05 9.29 -12.69
N THR A 66 0.16 8.98 -12.20
CA THR A 66 0.37 8.11 -11.04
C THR A 66 -0.07 8.75 -9.72
N GLY A 67 -0.10 10.08 -9.64
CA GLY A 67 -0.37 10.81 -8.41
C GLY A 67 0.80 10.81 -7.41
N GLU A 68 1.95 10.30 -7.82
CA GLU A 68 3.20 10.32 -7.05
C GLU A 68 4.20 11.27 -7.72
N VAL A 69 5.02 11.95 -6.92
CA VAL A 69 6.12 12.79 -7.44
C VAL A 69 7.36 11.93 -7.52
N ASP A 70 7.74 11.54 -8.74
CA ASP A 70 9.00 10.87 -9.01
C ASP A 70 10.12 11.86 -9.34
N HIS A 71 11.33 11.34 -9.58
CA HIS A 71 12.50 12.16 -9.94
C HIS A 71 12.26 13.00 -11.20
N GLN A 72 11.51 12.49 -12.18
CA GLN A 72 11.30 13.18 -13.44
C GLN A 72 10.34 14.36 -13.26
N LEU A 73 9.22 14.14 -12.57
CA LEU A 73 8.27 15.21 -12.24
C LEU A 73 8.91 16.24 -11.32
N TRP A 74 9.68 15.82 -10.32
CA TRP A 74 10.44 16.73 -9.46
C TRP A 74 11.34 17.65 -10.26
N ALA A 75 12.20 17.10 -11.11
CA ALA A 75 13.11 17.90 -11.94
C ALA A 75 12.35 18.88 -12.86
N LYS A 76 11.20 18.47 -13.41
CA LYS A 76 10.34 19.34 -14.21
C LYS A 76 9.73 20.49 -13.40
N MET A 77 9.36 20.23 -12.15
CA MET A 77 8.67 21.21 -11.31
C MET A 77 9.62 22.18 -10.62
N THR A 78 10.75 21.68 -10.11
CA THR A 78 11.64 22.44 -9.21
C THR A 78 12.88 22.98 -9.91
N ALA A 79 13.31 22.37 -11.02
CA ALA A 79 14.63 22.54 -11.61
C ALA A 79 15.81 22.23 -10.67
N ASP A 80 15.54 21.59 -9.53
CA ASP A 80 16.53 21.23 -8.51
C ASP A 80 16.87 19.74 -8.58
N PRO A 81 18.04 19.32 -8.05
CA PRO A 81 18.28 17.90 -7.79
C PRO A 81 17.19 17.33 -6.87
N TRP A 82 16.97 16.02 -6.97
CA TRP A 82 16.12 15.30 -6.02
C TRP A 82 16.55 15.65 -4.58
N PRO A 83 15.61 15.85 -3.62
CA PRO A 83 15.95 16.26 -2.26
C PRO A 83 17.01 15.37 -1.66
N ASP A 84 17.85 15.86 -0.77
CA ASP A 84 18.91 15.05 -0.18
C ASP A 84 18.33 13.93 0.72
N ALA A 85 19.12 12.87 0.93
CA ALA A 85 18.66 11.71 1.70
C ALA A 85 18.34 12.05 3.16
N TYR A 86 19.03 13.03 3.73
CA TYR A 86 18.80 13.45 5.11
C TYR A 86 17.43 14.13 5.24
N GLU A 87 17.08 15.08 4.37
CA GLU A 87 15.77 15.75 4.41
C GLU A 87 14.61 14.75 4.31
N ARG A 88 14.72 13.77 3.39
CA ARG A 88 13.70 12.74 3.21
C ARG A 88 13.57 11.83 4.43
N SER A 89 14.72 11.48 5.03
CA SER A 89 14.77 10.67 6.24
C SER A 89 14.20 11.41 7.46
N LEU A 90 14.49 12.70 7.58
CA LEU A 90 14.02 13.57 8.66
C LEU A 90 12.49 13.70 8.63
N GLY A 91 11.90 13.87 7.44
CA GLY A 91 10.45 13.92 7.27
C GLY A 91 9.75 12.67 7.82
N LEU A 92 10.28 11.47 7.53
CA LEU A 92 9.73 10.21 8.03
C LEU A 92 9.82 10.12 9.56
N ILE A 93 10.97 10.47 10.15
CA ILE A 93 11.14 10.44 11.61
C ILE A 93 10.21 11.44 12.29
N ALA A 94 10.12 12.67 11.80
CA ALA A 94 9.22 13.68 12.34
C ALA A 94 7.77 13.16 12.40
N SER A 95 7.35 12.46 11.35
CA SER A 95 6.03 11.82 11.29
C SER A 95 5.84 10.70 12.31
N PHE A 96 6.86 9.85 12.54
CA PHE A 96 6.82 8.84 13.60
C PHE A 96 6.78 9.44 15.01
N GLU A 97 7.51 10.53 15.24
CA GLU A 97 7.48 11.23 16.52
C GLU A 97 6.14 11.99 16.72
N GLY A 98 5.35 12.16 15.66
CA GLY A 98 4.17 13.03 15.68
C GLY A 98 4.54 14.51 15.90
N HIS A 99 5.79 14.87 15.62
CA HIS A 99 6.33 16.21 15.79
C HIS A 99 6.47 16.93 14.45
N ASN A 100 6.71 18.23 14.52
CA ASN A 100 7.09 19.08 13.40
C ASN A 100 7.90 20.26 13.95
N TYR A 101 8.31 21.20 13.09
CA TYR A 101 9.11 22.36 13.51
C TYR A 101 8.48 23.24 14.60
N THR A 102 7.16 23.16 14.78
CA THR A 102 6.36 24.08 15.60
C THR A 102 5.84 23.45 16.89
N LEU A 103 5.74 22.11 16.96
CA LEU A 103 5.08 21.41 18.05
C LEU A 103 5.93 21.45 19.32
N ALA A 104 5.34 21.95 20.41
CA ALA A 104 5.89 21.88 21.77
C ALA A 104 5.01 21.03 22.69
N ALA A 105 5.63 20.30 23.60
CA ALA A 105 4.98 19.58 24.68
C ALA A 105 5.55 20.01 26.04
N GLY A 106 4.70 19.92 27.06
CA GLY A 106 5.07 20.22 28.45
C GLY A 106 5.82 19.08 29.14
N ASN A 107 6.04 19.23 30.45
CA ASN A 107 6.84 18.30 31.24
C ASN A 107 6.07 17.06 31.71
N PHE A 108 5.79 16.14 30.79
CA PHE A 108 5.05 14.90 31.09
C PHE A 108 5.91 13.73 31.57
N ASP A 109 7.21 13.73 31.26
CA ASP A 109 8.14 12.62 31.54
C ASP A 109 9.36 13.02 32.39
N GLY A 110 9.43 14.30 32.79
CA GLY A 110 10.57 14.86 33.53
C GLY A 110 11.65 15.50 32.64
N ALA A 111 11.53 15.42 31.31
CA ALA A 111 12.47 16.01 30.36
C ALA A 111 12.30 17.53 30.17
N GLY A 112 11.32 18.14 30.86
CA GLY A 112 11.04 19.57 30.76
C GLY A 112 10.16 19.87 29.55
N ILE A 113 10.67 20.64 28.60
CA ILE A 113 9.97 20.97 27.36
C ILE A 113 10.51 20.07 26.25
N THR A 114 9.62 19.55 25.41
CA THR A 114 10.00 18.86 24.17
C THR A 114 9.51 19.70 22.99
N TRP A 115 10.39 20.10 22.08
CA TRP A 115 10.03 20.96 20.95
C TRP A 115 10.81 20.68 19.67
N GLY A 116 10.17 20.89 18.53
CA GLY A 116 10.82 20.90 17.22
C GLY A 116 10.72 19.58 16.46
N ILE A 117 11.32 19.55 15.26
CA ILE A 117 11.10 18.58 14.18
C ILE A 117 11.21 17.11 14.60
N ILE A 118 12.09 16.80 15.56
CA ILE A 118 12.29 15.46 16.12
C ILE A 118 12.11 15.42 17.64
N GLY A 119 11.49 16.45 18.23
CA GLY A 119 11.24 16.53 19.67
C GLY A 119 12.51 16.71 20.50
N PHE A 120 13.23 17.82 20.33
CA PHE A 120 14.38 18.13 21.18
C PHE A 120 13.94 18.38 22.61
N THR A 121 14.56 17.69 23.58
CA THR A 121 14.22 17.82 24.99
C THR A 121 15.06 18.89 25.68
N LEU A 122 14.45 19.61 26.63
CA LEU A 122 15.10 20.62 27.46
C LEU A 122 16.14 20.00 28.40
N LEU A 123 15.85 18.80 28.89
CA LEU A 123 16.72 18.06 29.80
C LEU A 123 16.91 16.62 29.31
N THR A 124 18.09 16.08 29.57
CA THR A 124 18.45 14.69 29.29
C THR A 124 19.10 14.04 30.52
N ASN A 125 19.34 12.72 30.45
CA ASN A 125 20.01 11.95 31.50
C ASN A 125 19.33 12.08 32.87
N LEU A 126 18.00 12.05 32.91
CA LEU A 126 17.18 12.34 34.09
C LEU A 126 17.51 11.47 35.32
N ARG A 127 18.07 10.27 35.10
CA ARG A 127 18.42 9.30 36.15
C ARG A 127 19.94 9.15 36.36
N ALA A 128 20.76 9.96 35.72
CA ALA A 128 22.21 9.86 35.85
C ALA A 128 22.71 10.34 37.22
N LYS A 129 23.82 9.74 37.68
CA LYS A 129 24.53 10.17 38.88
C LYS A 129 25.02 11.61 38.66
N GLY A 130 24.47 12.58 39.41
CA GLY A 130 24.69 14.01 39.21
C GLY A 130 23.45 14.81 38.76
N GLY A 131 22.31 14.14 38.53
CA GLY A 131 21.04 14.78 38.18
C GLY A 131 20.89 15.08 36.68
N PRO A 132 19.76 15.72 36.29
CA PRO A 132 19.47 16.06 34.91
C PRO A 132 20.53 16.99 34.29
N LYS A 133 20.79 16.83 33.00
CA LYS A 133 21.68 17.69 32.23
C LYS A 133 20.89 18.49 31.19
N HIS A 134 21.46 19.61 30.73
CA HIS A 134 20.92 20.34 29.58
C HIS A 134 20.78 19.40 28.38
N GLY A 135 19.60 19.37 27.79
CA GLY A 135 19.29 18.59 26.60
C GLY A 135 19.52 19.39 25.31
N PRO A 136 19.35 18.75 24.14
CA PRO A 136 19.57 19.36 22.83
C PRO A 136 18.76 20.63 22.58
N LEU A 137 17.60 20.79 23.21
CA LEU A 137 16.78 21.99 23.07
C LEU A 137 17.49 23.24 23.61
N VAL A 138 18.30 23.11 24.68
CA VAL A 138 19.08 24.25 25.19
C VAL A 138 20.09 24.72 24.16
N THR A 139 20.79 23.78 23.51
CA THR A 139 21.73 24.08 22.41
C THR A 139 21.02 24.78 21.26
N LEU A 140 19.88 24.25 20.81
CA LEU A 140 19.09 24.85 19.74
C LEU A 140 18.65 26.29 20.06
N LEU A 141 18.10 26.50 21.26
CA LEU A 141 17.61 27.82 21.67
C LEU A 141 18.75 28.84 21.76
N ASN A 142 19.92 28.45 22.28
CA ASN A 142 21.11 29.31 22.28
C ASN A 142 21.60 29.63 20.87
N MET A 143 21.62 28.64 19.95
CA MET A 143 21.98 28.88 18.55
C MET A 143 21.06 29.91 17.88
N ILE A 144 19.76 29.88 18.18
CA ILE A 144 18.80 30.85 17.65
C ILE A 144 19.08 32.26 18.22
N ILE A 145 19.30 32.37 19.54
CA ILE A 145 19.62 33.65 20.20
C ILE A 145 20.89 34.26 19.61
N GLU A 146 21.93 33.46 19.42
CA GLU A 146 23.23 33.91 18.93
C GLU A 146 23.19 34.33 17.45
N LYS A 147 22.47 33.59 16.59
CA LYS A 147 22.51 33.80 15.14
C LYS A 147 21.42 34.72 14.62
N HIS A 148 20.29 34.83 15.32
CA HIS A 148 19.11 35.53 14.85
C HIS A 148 18.50 36.40 15.96
N ALA A 149 19.20 37.49 16.29
CA ALA A 149 18.75 38.46 17.28
C ALA A 149 17.32 38.95 17.01
N GLY A 150 16.50 38.99 18.05
CA GLY A 150 15.12 39.48 18.00
C GLY A 150 14.05 38.46 17.56
N LEU A 151 14.40 37.25 17.09
CA LEU A 151 13.37 36.24 16.79
C LEU A 151 12.64 35.75 18.04
N PHE A 152 13.33 35.67 19.19
CA PHE A 152 12.71 35.35 20.47
C PHE A 152 11.66 36.38 20.88
N ASP A 153 11.99 37.67 20.74
CA ASP A 153 11.07 38.76 21.08
C ASP A 153 9.84 38.75 20.16
N LYS A 154 10.04 38.49 18.86
CA LYS A 154 8.93 38.32 17.91
C LYS A 154 8.05 37.12 18.24
N ALA A 155 8.65 36.01 18.68
CA ALA A 155 7.93 34.79 18.98
C ALA A 155 7.17 34.86 20.31
N PHE A 156 7.83 35.27 21.39
CA PHE A 156 7.30 35.18 22.76
C PHE A 156 6.85 36.52 23.37
N GLY A 157 7.24 37.64 22.75
CA GLY A 157 7.21 38.97 23.39
C GLY A 157 8.42 39.20 24.29
N ILE A 158 8.76 40.47 24.53
CA ILE A 158 10.01 40.89 25.22
C ILE A 158 10.16 40.24 26.61
N VAL A 159 9.10 40.29 27.44
CA VAL A 159 9.18 39.81 28.82
C VAL A 159 9.36 38.29 28.89
N PRO A 160 8.51 37.45 28.24
CA PRO A 160 8.73 36.00 28.26
C PRO A 160 10.02 35.57 27.55
N ALA A 161 10.44 36.27 26.49
CA ALA A 161 11.72 36.02 25.83
C ALA A 161 12.91 36.22 26.80
N THR A 162 12.91 37.31 27.56
CA THR A 162 13.95 37.61 28.56
C THR A 162 13.97 36.54 29.66
N VAL A 163 12.80 36.15 30.18
CA VAL A 163 12.69 35.08 31.18
C VAL A 163 13.29 33.77 30.64
N LEU A 164 12.94 33.37 29.41
CA LEU A 164 13.46 32.15 28.82
C LEU A 164 14.99 32.22 28.65
N GLN A 165 15.52 33.34 28.13
CA GLN A 165 16.96 33.55 27.97
C GLN A 165 17.72 33.45 29.29
N ASP A 166 17.17 34.00 30.38
CA ASP A 166 17.79 33.90 31.70
C ASP A 166 17.70 32.48 32.28
N MET A 167 16.60 31.78 32.04
CA MET A 167 16.47 30.38 32.46
C MET A 167 17.47 29.46 31.75
N LEU A 168 17.76 29.69 30.47
CA LEU A 168 18.76 28.92 29.70
C LEU A 168 20.19 29.04 30.26
N LYS A 169 20.51 30.12 30.96
CA LYS A 169 21.79 30.32 31.68
C LYS A 169 21.80 29.65 33.06
N GLY A 170 20.65 29.15 33.53
CA GLY A 170 20.47 28.56 34.84
C GLY A 170 20.93 27.11 34.96
N THR A 171 20.83 26.57 36.18
CA THR A 171 21.08 25.15 36.44
C THR A 171 19.95 24.28 35.88
N SER A 172 20.21 22.99 35.65
CA SER A 172 19.18 22.03 35.22
C SER A 172 17.96 21.99 36.14
N THR A 173 18.15 22.18 37.45
CA THR A 173 17.04 22.27 38.42
C THR A 173 16.17 23.49 38.16
N LYS A 174 16.78 24.67 37.96
CA LYS A 174 16.04 25.89 37.63
C LYS A 174 15.26 25.75 36.32
N LEU A 175 15.87 25.13 35.31
CA LEU A 175 15.20 24.84 34.03
C LEU A 175 14.03 23.87 34.20
N LEU A 176 14.18 22.83 35.03
CA LEU A 176 13.10 21.89 35.30
C LEU A 176 11.92 22.57 36.02
N ASP A 177 12.20 23.41 37.02
CA ASP A 177 11.17 24.13 37.76
C ASP A 177 10.47 25.17 36.87
N PHE A 178 11.22 25.85 36.00
CA PHE A 178 10.65 26.70 34.96
C PHE A 178 9.72 25.91 34.04
N ALA A 179 10.19 24.79 33.48
CA ALA A 179 9.39 23.94 32.59
C ALA A 179 8.10 23.46 33.28
N ARG A 180 8.17 23.07 34.56
CA ARG A 180 6.99 22.73 35.37
C ARG A 180 6.03 23.90 35.53
N SER A 181 6.54 25.09 35.81
CA SER A 181 5.73 26.29 36.04
C SER A 181 4.92 26.72 34.81
N ILE A 182 5.39 26.38 33.60
CA ILE A 182 4.71 26.70 32.35
C ILE A 182 4.01 25.49 31.71
N SER A 183 3.99 24.34 32.38
CA SER A 183 3.28 23.14 31.92
C SER A 183 1.90 23.03 32.55
N THR A 184 0.95 22.44 31.83
CA THR A 184 -0.46 22.33 32.22
C THR A 184 -1.12 21.09 31.60
N GLY A 185 -2.39 20.88 31.94
CA GLY A 185 -3.20 19.77 31.45
C GLY A 185 -2.92 18.44 32.17
N ARG A 186 -3.56 17.36 31.70
CA ARG A 186 -3.37 16.01 32.28
C ARG A 186 -1.88 15.64 32.16
N ASN A 187 -1.29 15.27 33.29
CA ASN A 187 0.12 14.91 33.42
C ASN A 187 1.09 15.99 32.91
N ASN A 188 0.73 17.28 32.96
CA ASN A 188 1.60 18.38 32.50
C ASN A 188 2.04 18.27 31.03
N SER A 189 1.24 17.62 30.19
CA SER A 189 1.58 17.31 28.80
C SER A 189 1.56 18.50 27.83
N ARG A 190 0.96 19.63 28.23
CA ARG A 190 0.84 20.84 27.38
C ARG A 190 1.57 22.00 28.01
N LEU A 191 1.98 22.98 27.21
CA LEU A 191 2.41 24.27 27.75
C LEU A 191 1.20 25.18 27.98
N LEU A 192 1.37 26.18 28.83
CA LEU A 192 0.42 27.30 28.93
C LEU A 192 0.25 27.96 27.55
N PRO A 193 -0.96 28.45 27.19
CA PRO A 193 -1.27 28.89 25.82
C PRO A 193 -0.29 29.91 25.23
N SER A 194 0.18 30.89 26.01
CA SER A 194 1.13 31.91 25.55
C SER A 194 2.48 31.32 25.15
N TRP A 195 2.96 30.32 25.90
CA TRP A 195 4.21 29.63 25.62
C TRP A 195 4.06 28.68 24.43
N GLN A 196 2.94 27.95 24.38
CA GLN A 196 2.62 27.07 23.26
C GLN A 196 2.62 27.85 21.93
N GLU A 197 1.93 28.99 21.88
CA GLU A 197 1.89 29.84 20.68
C GLU A 197 3.25 30.49 20.38
N GLY A 198 4.02 30.86 21.41
CA GLY A 198 5.37 31.38 21.22
C GLY A 198 6.31 30.38 20.56
N PHE A 199 6.33 29.13 21.03
CA PHE A 199 7.12 28.06 20.40
C PHE A 199 6.62 27.72 19.00
N LYS A 200 5.31 27.75 18.78
CA LYS A 200 4.74 27.57 17.45
C LYS A 200 5.24 28.64 16.48
N ARG A 201 5.11 29.93 16.82
CA ARG A 201 5.63 31.05 16.02
C ARG A 201 7.13 30.97 15.80
N LEU A 202 7.90 30.62 16.83
CA LEU A 202 9.35 30.45 16.69
C LEU A 202 9.69 29.40 15.64
N GLY A 203 8.95 28.29 15.62
CA GLY A 203 9.13 27.18 14.68
C GLY A 203 8.66 27.47 13.25
N GLU A 204 7.89 28.54 13.04
CA GLU A 204 7.44 28.99 11.72
C GLU A 204 8.53 29.78 10.97
N PHE A 205 9.54 30.32 11.66
CA PHE A 205 10.63 31.05 11.02
C PHE A 205 11.55 30.11 10.22
N PRO A 206 11.77 30.36 8.91
CA PRO A 206 12.65 29.53 8.09
C PRO A 206 14.08 29.40 8.64
N GLU A 207 14.61 30.47 9.24
CA GLU A 207 15.93 30.49 9.86
C GLU A 207 16.02 29.52 11.05
N VAL A 208 14.94 29.43 11.84
CA VAL A 208 14.84 28.50 12.97
C VAL A 208 14.70 27.07 12.48
N GLN A 209 13.91 26.82 11.43
CA GLN A 209 13.78 25.49 10.82
C GLN A 209 15.14 24.99 10.31
N ALA A 210 15.92 25.85 9.65
CA ALA A 210 17.28 25.51 9.20
C ALA A 210 18.22 25.16 10.36
N LEU A 211 18.11 25.82 11.52
CA LEU A 211 18.89 25.47 12.71
C LEU A 211 18.43 24.15 13.35
N GLN A 212 17.13 23.85 13.32
CA GLN A 212 16.60 22.55 13.76
C GLN A 212 17.14 21.42 12.88
N ASP A 213 17.11 21.59 11.55
CA ASP A 213 17.66 20.59 10.62
C ASP A 213 19.15 20.39 10.84
N LYS A 214 19.90 21.49 10.97
CA LYS A 214 21.34 21.43 11.20
C LYS A 214 21.66 20.64 12.47
N LEU A 215 20.98 20.96 13.58
CA LEU A 215 21.22 20.29 14.85
C LEU A 215 20.80 18.81 14.82
N ALA A 216 19.67 18.49 14.20
CA ALA A 216 19.23 17.11 14.00
C ALA A 216 20.23 16.31 13.14
N GLN A 217 20.85 16.95 12.15
CA GLN A 217 21.87 16.32 11.32
C GLN A 217 23.12 15.99 12.13
N GLU A 218 23.69 17.00 12.79
CA GLU A 218 24.95 16.90 13.52
C GLU A 218 24.87 15.96 14.73
N LEU A 219 23.77 15.99 15.50
CA LEU A 219 23.64 15.21 16.72
C LEU A 219 23.08 13.80 16.53
N TYR A 220 22.44 13.53 15.39
CA TYR A 220 21.73 12.27 15.20
C TYR A 220 22.02 11.62 13.85
N TYR A 221 21.81 12.33 12.74
CA TYR A 221 21.96 11.71 11.43
C TYR A 221 23.40 11.28 11.15
N ASP A 222 24.37 12.18 11.31
CA ASP A 222 25.77 11.89 10.96
C ASP A 222 26.35 10.73 11.79
N ILE A 223 26.04 10.70 13.09
CA ILE A 223 26.40 9.61 14.01
C ILE A 223 25.74 8.30 13.57
N ALA A 224 24.47 8.35 13.16
CA ALA A 224 23.75 7.18 12.70
C ALA A 224 24.32 6.62 11.40
N ILE A 225 24.73 7.48 10.47
CA ILE A 225 25.35 7.07 9.20
C ILE A 225 26.70 6.42 9.45
N GLU A 226 27.51 6.95 10.37
CA GLU A 226 28.77 6.32 10.77
C GLU A 226 28.52 4.89 11.25
N ALA A 227 27.58 4.69 12.19
CA ALA A 227 27.21 3.36 12.69
C ALA A 227 26.63 2.45 11.58
N ALA A 228 25.76 2.98 10.71
CA ALA A 228 25.20 2.23 9.60
C ALA A 228 26.28 1.75 8.62
N SER A 229 27.32 2.57 8.39
CA SER A 229 28.40 2.28 7.46
C SER A 229 29.21 1.04 7.87
N GLU A 230 29.41 0.84 9.17
CA GLU A 230 30.13 -0.33 9.70
C GLU A 230 29.36 -1.63 9.40
N PHE A 231 28.04 -1.63 9.62
CA PHE A 231 27.20 -2.77 9.29
C PHE A 231 27.06 -2.96 7.78
N ALA A 232 26.97 -1.86 7.03
CA ALA A 232 26.90 -1.86 5.57
C ALA A 232 28.11 -2.55 4.94
N GLN A 233 29.32 -2.20 5.39
CA GLN A 233 30.56 -2.81 4.92
C GLN A 233 30.65 -4.29 5.28
N LYS A 234 30.35 -4.66 6.53
CA LYS A 234 30.49 -6.05 6.99
C LYS A 234 29.46 -7.01 6.38
N TYR A 235 28.22 -6.57 6.17
CA TYR A 235 27.10 -7.45 5.81
C TYR A 235 26.48 -7.15 4.44
N ASN A 236 27.11 -6.29 3.64
CA ASN A 236 26.59 -5.82 2.34
C ASN A 236 25.16 -5.29 2.46
N MET A 237 24.96 -4.36 3.40
CA MET A 237 23.66 -3.73 3.67
C MET A 237 23.67 -2.22 3.40
N GLY A 238 24.62 -1.69 2.61
CA GLY A 238 24.61 -0.27 2.23
C GLY A 238 23.34 0.08 1.44
N SER A 239 22.51 0.95 2.01
CA SER A 239 21.27 1.45 1.40
C SER A 239 20.67 2.60 2.22
N GLU A 240 19.79 3.39 1.61
CA GLU A 240 19.01 4.41 2.33
C GLU A 240 18.13 3.81 3.42
N GLN A 241 17.58 2.61 3.19
CA GLN A 241 16.77 1.90 4.19
C GLN A 241 17.57 1.54 5.45
N THR A 242 18.85 1.14 5.29
CA THR A 242 19.74 0.89 6.43
C THR A 242 20.05 2.19 7.17
N ASN A 243 20.39 3.24 6.43
CA ASN A 243 20.65 4.56 7.00
C ASN A 243 19.43 5.06 7.81
N GLN A 244 18.22 4.90 7.25
CA GLN A 244 16.97 5.26 7.91
C GLN A 244 16.76 4.49 9.21
N LEU A 245 17.06 3.18 9.25
CA LEU A 245 16.90 2.37 10.45
C LEU A 245 17.84 2.87 11.56
N PHE A 246 19.11 3.08 11.23
CA PHE A 246 20.08 3.56 12.21
C PHE A 246 19.76 4.99 12.66
N PHE A 247 19.25 5.85 11.77
CA PHE A 247 18.83 7.19 12.14
C PHE A 247 17.64 7.17 13.11
N ASP A 248 16.65 6.32 12.87
CA ASP A 248 15.53 6.12 13.79
C ASP A 248 15.98 5.56 15.15
N ILE A 249 16.91 4.60 15.15
CA ILE A 249 17.52 4.09 16.39
C ILE A 249 18.29 5.22 17.11
N GLN A 250 19.00 6.08 16.39
CA GLN A 250 19.75 7.17 17.00
C GLN A 250 18.80 8.20 17.66
N VAL A 251 17.76 8.63 16.95
CA VAL A 251 16.78 9.60 17.47
C VAL A 251 15.97 9.01 18.62
N ASN A 252 15.37 7.84 18.43
CA ASN A 252 14.41 7.28 19.38
C ASN A 252 15.09 6.57 20.56
N ASN A 253 16.33 6.12 20.40
CA ASN A 253 16.97 5.21 21.35
C ASN A 253 18.38 5.61 21.79
N GLY A 254 18.95 6.69 21.22
CA GLY A 254 20.32 7.13 21.48
C GLY A 254 21.38 6.22 20.85
N GLY A 255 21.01 5.45 19.82
CA GLY A 255 21.90 4.50 19.16
C GLY A 255 21.83 3.10 19.77
N LEU A 256 22.66 2.20 19.23
CA LEU A 256 22.88 0.88 19.81
C LEU A 256 23.92 0.97 20.93
N SER A 257 23.58 0.49 22.12
CA SER A 257 24.58 0.30 23.17
C SER A 257 25.64 -0.73 22.73
N LYS A 258 26.80 -0.75 23.41
CA LYS A 258 27.87 -1.72 23.12
C LYS A 258 27.37 -3.17 23.13
N ASN A 259 26.50 -3.52 24.09
CA ASN A 259 25.94 -4.87 24.19
C ASN A 259 24.95 -5.16 23.05
N GLU A 260 24.07 -4.21 22.72
CA GLU A 260 23.13 -4.35 21.61
C GLU A 260 23.86 -4.47 20.27
N ARG A 261 24.91 -3.67 20.06
CA ARG A 261 25.77 -3.74 18.88
C ARG A 261 26.44 -5.11 18.73
N ASN A 262 27.03 -5.63 19.81
CA ASN A 262 27.66 -6.96 19.80
C ASN A 262 26.64 -8.07 19.54
N ALA A 263 25.44 -7.98 20.13
CA ALA A 263 24.37 -8.95 19.91
C ALA A 263 23.83 -8.89 18.46
N ALA A 264 23.68 -7.70 17.87
CA ALA A 264 23.29 -7.53 16.48
C ALA A 264 24.33 -8.12 15.52
N ILE A 265 25.62 -7.91 15.80
CA ILE A 265 26.73 -8.54 15.05
C ILE A 265 26.63 -10.07 15.12
N ALA A 266 26.46 -10.64 16.32
CA ALA A 266 26.36 -12.08 16.49
C ALA A 266 25.14 -12.68 15.75
N ALA A 267 23.98 -12.02 15.83
CA ALA A 267 22.77 -12.44 15.14
C ALA A 267 22.93 -12.40 13.61
N LEU A 268 23.57 -11.36 13.07
CA LEU A 268 23.84 -11.23 11.65
C LEU A 268 24.90 -12.23 11.16
N ASP A 269 25.96 -12.48 11.95
CA ASP A 269 26.98 -13.49 11.64
C ASP A 269 26.33 -14.88 11.53
N GLN A 270 25.44 -15.22 12.47
CA GLN A 270 24.67 -16.47 12.42
C GLN A 270 23.72 -16.52 11.21
N LEU A 271 22.98 -15.44 10.94
CA LEU A 271 22.05 -15.38 9.81
C LEU A 271 22.76 -15.59 8.48
N VAL A 272 23.88 -14.92 8.24
CA VAL A 272 24.61 -15.00 6.96
C VAL A 272 25.29 -16.36 6.80
N GLN A 273 25.72 -17.01 7.89
CA GLN A 273 26.20 -18.40 7.85
C GLN A 273 25.10 -19.38 7.41
N GLN A 274 23.89 -19.23 7.93
CA GLN A 274 22.75 -20.12 7.61
C GLN A 274 22.09 -19.78 6.27
N HIS A 275 22.06 -18.49 5.91
CA HIS A 275 21.39 -17.95 4.75
C HIS A 275 22.26 -16.88 4.06
N PRO A 276 23.28 -17.29 3.27
CA PRO A 276 24.22 -16.35 2.62
C PRO A 276 23.53 -15.30 1.74
N ASN A 277 22.37 -15.63 1.19
CA ASN A 277 21.56 -14.75 0.32
C ASN A 277 20.42 -14.06 1.07
N ALA A 278 20.49 -13.95 2.40
CA ALA A 278 19.47 -13.26 3.19
C ALA A 278 19.20 -11.84 2.66
N SER A 279 17.92 -11.51 2.51
CA SER A 279 17.49 -10.19 2.01
C SER A 279 17.90 -9.07 2.98
N LEU A 280 17.96 -7.84 2.46
CA LEU A 280 18.21 -6.66 3.30
C LEU A 280 17.21 -6.58 4.47
N SER A 281 15.92 -6.73 4.19
CA SER A 281 14.88 -6.69 5.22
C SER A 281 15.06 -7.76 6.29
N THR A 282 15.48 -8.97 5.91
CA THR A 282 15.79 -10.03 6.89
C THR A 282 16.93 -9.61 7.82
N LYS A 283 18.01 -9.04 7.26
CA LYS A 283 19.15 -8.54 8.06
C LYS A 283 18.74 -7.40 9.00
N LEU A 284 17.99 -6.42 8.50
CA LEU A 284 17.52 -5.29 9.31
C LEU A 284 16.55 -5.72 10.43
N ASN A 285 15.72 -6.74 10.18
CA ASN A 285 14.84 -7.31 11.19
C ASN A 285 15.59 -8.01 12.33
N GLU A 286 16.77 -8.58 12.10
CA GLU A 286 17.60 -9.12 13.19
C GLU A 286 18.10 -8.02 14.14
N ILE A 287 18.50 -6.86 13.60
CA ILE A 287 18.86 -5.69 14.41
C ILE A 287 17.65 -5.24 15.24
N THR A 288 16.47 -5.15 14.60
CA THR A 288 15.21 -4.79 15.27
C THR A 288 14.86 -5.77 16.39
N LYS A 289 15.04 -7.08 16.16
CA LYS A 289 14.77 -8.13 17.15
C LYS A 289 15.71 -8.04 18.35
N VAL A 290 17.00 -7.80 18.11
CA VAL A 290 17.97 -7.58 19.19
C VAL A 290 17.56 -6.40 20.06
N LEU A 291 17.20 -5.28 19.44
CA LEU A 291 16.77 -4.08 20.17
C LEU A 291 15.47 -4.29 20.95
N ALA A 292 14.49 -5.00 20.36
CA ALA A 292 13.24 -5.33 21.04
C ALA A 292 13.47 -6.27 22.23
N THR A 293 14.47 -7.14 22.15
CA THR A 293 14.84 -8.08 23.21
C THR A 293 15.57 -7.38 24.36
N SER A 294 16.47 -6.43 24.04
CA SER A 294 17.19 -5.66 25.06
C SER A 294 16.32 -4.64 25.80
N ARG A 295 15.16 -4.26 25.22
CA ARG A 295 14.26 -3.23 25.74
C ARG A 295 12.81 -3.75 25.80
N PRO A 296 12.51 -4.70 26.71
CA PRO A 296 11.22 -5.41 26.74
C PRO A 296 10.01 -4.48 26.90
N ASP A 297 10.13 -3.42 27.71
CA ASP A 297 9.05 -2.45 27.95
C ASP A 297 8.62 -1.70 26.67
N PHE A 298 9.53 -1.60 25.69
CA PHE A 298 9.31 -0.91 24.42
C PHE A 298 9.25 -1.86 23.22
N ALA A 299 9.27 -3.18 23.45
CA ALA A 299 9.43 -4.17 22.39
C ALA A 299 8.35 -4.07 21.30
N THR A 300 7.10 -3.78 21.68
CA THR A 300 5.98 -3.63 20.73
C THR A 300 6.17 -2.41 19.82
N ASP A 301 6.51 -1.26 20.40
CA ASP A 301 6.75 -0.03 19.62
C ASP A 301 8.00 -0.17 18.74
N ILE A 302 9.07 -0.77 19.27
CA ILE A 302 10.29 -1.08 18.51
C ILE A 302 9.96 -1.96 17.30
N ARG A 303 9.24 -3.07 17.48
CA ARG A 303 8.87 -3.96 16.37
C ARG A 303 7.98 -3.27 15.35
N ALA A 304 7.01 -2.46 15.80
CA ALA A 304 6.12 -1.73 14.91
C ALA A 304 6.90 -0.69 14.08
N ARG A 305 7.66 0.18 14.75
CA ARG A 305 8.37 1.32 14.15
C ARG A 305 9.59 0.92 13.35
N LYS A 306 10.50 0.15 13.94
CA LYS A 306 11.74 -0.28 13.24
C LYS A 306 11.50 -1.43 12.29
N GLY A 307 10.49 -2.27 12.56
CA GLY A 307 10.01 -3.24 11.58
C GLY A 307 9.40 -2.55 10.35
N THR A 308 8.69 -1.43 10.52
CA THR A 308 8.19 -0.63 9.38
C THR A 308 9.34 -0.18 8.47
N ILE A 309 10.43 0.33 9.06
CA ILE A 309 11.63 0.72 8.30
C ILE A 309 12.29 -0.51 7.66
N SER A 310 12.53 -1.56 8.43
CA SER A 310 13.22 -2.78 7.99
C SER A 310 12.51 -3.46 6.82
N ASN A 311 11.18 -3.45 6.83
CA ASN A 311 10.34 -4.06 5.78
C ASN A 311 10.04 -3.11 4.62
N GLY A 312 10.29 -1.80 4.78
CA GLY A 312 9.96 -0.77 3.80
C GLY A 312 8.49 -0.32 3.85
N PHE A 313 7.69 -0.90 4.74
CA PHE A 313 6.30 -0.54 4.99
C PHE A 313 5.84 -1.10 6.34
N GLY A 314 4.77 -0.53 6.89
CA GLY A 314 4.19 -1.00 8.15
C GLY A 314 3.27 0.04 8.79
N THR A 315 2.97 -0.15 10.08
CA THR A 315 2.08 0.72 10.84
C THR A 315 2.77 1.21 12.10
N VAL A 316 2.75 2.52 12.32
CA VAL A 316 3.29 3.18 13.51
C VAL A 316 2.23 4.12 14.04
N HIS A 317 1.86 3.96 15.31
CA HIS A 317 0.85 4.78 16.00
C HIS A 317 -0.46 4.92 15.21
N ARG A 318 -0.93 3.80 14.62
CA ARG A 318 -2.14 3.68 13.78
C ARG A 318 -2.07 4.38 12.42
N LYS A 319 -0.93 4.97 12.06
CA LYS A 319 -0.67 5.47 10.70
C LYS A 319 0.12 4.46 9.91
N ARG A 320 -0.19 4.33 8.61
CA ARG A 320 0.55 3.43 7.71
C ARG A 320 1.62 4.18 6.95
N TYR A 321 2.73 3.50 6.74
CA TYR A 321 3.92 4.06 6.11
C TYR A 321 4.41 3.13 5.01
N ARG A 322 4.89 3.73 3.91
CA ARG A 322 5.55 3.07 2.79
C ARG A 322 6.80 3.89 2.45
N LEU A 323 7.99 3.38 2.76
CA LEU A 323 9.23 4.16 2.76
C LEU A 323 9.56 4.77 1.38
N ASP A 324 9.29 4.04 0.30
CA ASP A 324 9.47 4.53 -1.07
C ASP A 324 8.54 5.69 -1.43
N GLY A 325 7.40 5.84 -0.73
CA GLY A 325 6.50 7.01 -0.82
C GLY A 325 6.94 8.20 0.04
N TRP A 326 7.96 8.03 0.88
CA TRP A 326 8.66 9.09 1.63
C TRP A 326 9.96 9.51 0.94
N GLY A 327 10.19 9.06 -0.29
CA GLY A 327 11.41 9.31 -1.04
C GLY A 327 12.59 8.44 -0.61
N ILE A 328 12.39 7.40 0.21
CA ILE A 328 13.47 6.53 0.67
C ILE A 328 13.57 5.31 -0.24
N GLU A 329 14.73 5.09 -0.84
CA GLU A 329 14.94 3.93 -1.69
C GLU A 329 14.86 2.63 -0.89
N VAL A 330 13.88 1.78 -1.24
CA VAL A 330 13.72 0.45 -0.67
C VAL A 330 14.37 -0.57 -1.60
N ARG A 331 15.46 -1.20 -1.15
CA ARG A 331 16.14 -2.24 -1.93
C ARG A 331 15.25 -3.49 -1.94
N MET A 332 14.67 -3.78 -3.10
CA MET A 332 14.01 -5.08 -3.32
C MET A 332 15.10 -6.17 -3.32
N PRO A 333 14.75 -7.44 -3.01
CA PRO A 333 15.61 -8.56 -3.37
C PRO A 333 16.00 -8.38 -4.85
N PRO A 334 17.28 -8.59 -5.22
CA PRO A 334 17.70 -8.37 -6.59
C PRO A 334 16.79 -9.17 -7.53
N ALA A 335 16.13 -8.46 -8.46
CA ALA A 335 15.70 -9.12 -9.69
C ALA A 335 16.99 -9.62 -10.34
N THR A 336 17.01 -10.89 -10.70
CA THR A 336 18.16 -11.55 -11.32
C THR A 336 18.68 -10.65 -12.45
N PRO A 337 19.96 -10.25 -12.46
CA PRO A 337 20.49 -9.39 -13.52
C PRO A 337 20.36 -10.13 -14.85
N VAL A 338 19.85 -9.46 -15.88
CA VAL A 338 19.84 -9.97 -17.25
C VAL A 338 21.29 -9.95 -17.76
N PRO A 339 21.92 -11.10 -18.07
CA PRO A 339 23.28 -11.11 -18.59
C PRO A 339 23.30 -10.88 -20.11
N THR A 340 24.32 -10.13 -20.54
CA THR A 340 24.86 -10.03 -21.92
C THR A 340 25.18 -11.43 -22.47
N PRO A 341 25.00 -11.72 -23.79
CA PRO A 341 24.78 -13.07 -24.27
C PRO A 341 26.01 -13.96 -24.14
N THR A 342 25.88 -15.02 -23.36
CA THR A 342 26.70 -16.24 -23.31
C THR A 342 25.71 -17.35 -22.98
N PRO A 343 25.79 -18.56 -23.58
CA PRO A 343 24.69 -19.52 -23.61
C PRO A 343 24.06 -19.77 -22.23
N THR A 344 22.78 -19.43 -22.17
CA THR A 344 21.90 -19.28 -21.02
C THR A 344 21.71 -20.58 -20.22
N PRO A 345 22.00 -20.62 -18.90
CA PRO A 345 21.17 -21.42 -18.00
C PRO A 345 19.80 -20.75 -17.94
N THR A 346 18.75 -21.50 -18.32
CA THR A 346 17.36 -21.05 -18.40
C THR A 346 16.96 -20.19 -17.20
N PRO A 347 16.49 -18.94 -17.37
CA PRO A 347 16.06 -18.12 -16.25
C PRO A 347 14.90 -18.81 -15.54
N THR A 348 15.03 -19.00 -14.22
CA THR A 348 13.94 -19.50 -13.39
C THR A 348 12.78 -18.50 -13.47
N PRO A 349 11.59 -18.88 -13.95
CA PRO A 349 10.46 -17.97 -14.08
C PRO A 349 10.08 -17.41 -12.71
N THR A 350 9.84 -16.11 -12.64
CA THR A 350 9.28 -15.48 -11.42
C THR A 350 7.88 -16.05 -11.22
N PRO A 351 7.56 -16.66 -10.06
CA PRO A 351 6.28 -17.34 -9.88
C PRO A 351 5.14 -16.30 -9.92
N LEU A 352 4.37 -16.35 -11.00
CA LEU A 352 3.16 -15.57 -11.19
C LEU A 352 2.08 -16.06 -10.21
N ARG A 353 1.48 -15.14 -9.46
CA ARG A 353 0.55 -15.48 -8.37
C ARG A 353 -0.92 -15.33 -8.75
N LEU A 354 -1.77 -16.03 -7.99
CA LEU A 354 -3.22 -15.86 -8.00
C LEU A 354 -3.64 -14.78 -7.00
N GLY A 355 -4.37 -13.78 -7.49
CA GLY A 355 -5.14 -12.84 -6.67
C GLY A 355 -6.63 -13.15 -6.78
N ILE A 356 -7.35 -13.17 -5.65
CA ILE A 356 -8.80 -13.37 -5.60
C ILE A 356 -9.46 -12.15 -4.95
N LEU A 357 -10.52 -11.63 -5.58
CA LEU A 357 -11.46 -10.67 -4.99
C LEU A 357 -12.81 -11.36 -4.81
N GLY A 358 -13.14 -11.75 -3.57
CA GLY A 358 -14.33 -12.53 -3.25
C GLY A 358 -15.39 -11.75 -2.47
N PHE A 359 -16.59 -11.60 -3.04
CA PHE A 359 -17.69 -10.85 -2.40
C PHE A 359 -18.84 -11.73 -1.91
N ASP A 360 -19.13 -12.88 -2.56
CA ASP A 360 -20.26 -13.74 -2.21
C ASP A 360 -19.83 -14.84 -1.20
N PRO A 361 -20.47 -14.92 -0.01
CA PRO A 361 -20.20 -15.97 0.98
C PRO A 361 -20.53 -17.36 0.47
N MET A 362 -21.51 -17.50 -0.43
CA MET A 362 -21.92 -18.80 -0.99
C MET A 362 -20.87 -19.41 -1.92
N GLN A 363 -19.90 -18.62 -2.40
CA GLN A 363 -18.91 -19.03 -3.41
C GLN A 363 -17.57 -19.48 -2.81
N GLN A 364 -17.55 -19.93 -1.56
CA GLN A 364 -16.30 -20.24 -0.85
C GLN A 364 -15.61 -21.48 -1.39
N GLY A 365 -16.40 -22.52 -1.69
CA GLY A 365 -15.89 -23.78 -2.21
C GLY A 365 -15.21 -23.57 -3.57
N GLU A 366 -15.78 -22.71 -4.40
CA GLU A 366 -15.30 -22.36 -5.73
C GLU A 366 -13.98 -21.56 -5.66
N GLN A 367 -13.87 -20.64 -4.70
CA GLN A 367 -12.63 -19.91 -4.45
C GLN A 367 -11.51 -20.86 -3.98
N LEU A 368 -11.83 -21.82 -3.09
CA LEU A 368 -10.88 -22.85 -2.64
C LEU A 368 -10.48 -23.81 -3.76
N GLU A 369 -11.43 -24.22 -4.59
CA GLU A 369 -11.16 -25.11 -5.72
C GLU A 369 -10.29 -24.41 -6.77
N LEU A 370 -10.58 -23.14 -7.09
CA LEU A 370 -9.72 -22.33 -7.95
C LEU A 370 -8.30 -22.23 -7.38
N ALA A 371 -8.18 -21.89 -6.10
CA ALA A 371 -6.91 -21.78 -5.42
C ALA A 371 -6.10 -23.10 -5.50
N SER A 372 -6.76 -24.23 -5.26
CA SER A 372 -6.17 -25.57 -5.37
C SER A 372 -5.72 -25.88 -6.81
N ALA A 373 -6.57 -25.59 -7.80
CA ALA A 373 -6.30 -25.83 -9.21
C ALA A 373 -5.10 -25.00 -9.72
N VAL A 374 -5.03 -23.72 -9.35
CA VAL A 374 -3.92 -22.83 -9.74
C VAL A 374 -2.63 -23.18 -9.01
N THR A 375 -2.70 -23.62 -7.75
CA THR A 375 -1.50 -24.03 -7.00
C THR A 375 -0.77 -25.17 -7.71
N ARG A 376 -1.48 -26.08 -8.42
CA ARG A 376 -0.84 -27.13 -9.23
C ARG A 376 -0.07 -26.60 -10.44
N LEU A 377 -0.45 -25.44 -10.98
CA LEU A 377 0.24 -24.75 -12.07
C LEU A 377 1.48 -23.99 -11.56
N VAL A 378 1.43 -23.48 -10.31
CA VAL A 378 2.43 -22.53 -9.78
C VAL A 378 3.40 -23.16 -8.76
N LEU A 379 2.99 -24.15 -7.96
CA LEU A 379 3.78 -24.88 -6.95
C LEU A 379 3.18 -26.29 -6.65
N PRO A 380 3.67 -27.38 -7.28
CA PRO A 380 3.08 -28.72 -7.13
C PRO A 380 3.04 -29.28 -5.69
N GLU A 381 3.99 -28.91 -4.83
CA GLU A 381 4.10 -29.44 -3.46
C GLU A 381 3.20 -28.73 -2.41
N ALA A 382 2.71 -27.52 -2.70
CA ALA A 382 1.93 -26.71 -1.74
C ALA A 382 0.41 -26.98 -1.79
N ALA A 383 -0.09 -27.63 -2.84
CA ALA A 383 -1.53 -27.81 -3.08
C ALA A 383 -2.24 -28.74 -2.08
N ALA A 384 -1.50 -29.63 -1.41
CA ALA A 384 -2.06 -30.63 -0.50
C ALA A 384 -2.48 -30.06 0.88
N SER A 385 -1.81 -29.01 1.38
CA SER A 385 -2.11 -28.41 2.71
C SER A 385 -3.32 -27.48 2.68
N ILE A 386 -3.50 -26.69 1.60
CA ILE A 386 -4.59 -25.68 1.50
C ILE A 386 -5.99 -26.33 1.46
N ALA A 387 -6.13 -27.49 0.80
CA ALA A 387 -7.41 -28.19 0.71
C ALA A 387 -7.75 -28.99 1.99
N ALA A 388 -6.74 -29.39 2.76
CA ALA A 388 -6.91 -30.20 3.97
C ALA A 388 -7.27 -29.36 5.21
N GLU A 389 -6.91 -28.07 5.23
CA GLU A 389 -7.08 -27.21 6.40
C GLU A 389 -8.40 -26.40 6.41
N GLY A 390 -9.21 -26.44 5.34
CA GLY A 390 -10.51 -25.74 5.30
C GLY A 390 -10.43 -24.23 5.58
N ALA A 391 -9.24 -23.63 5.45
CA ALA A 391 -8.93 -22.37 6.12
C ALA A 391 -9.44 -21.15 5.34
N TRP A 392 -10.61 -20.66 5.73
CA TRP A 392 -10.91 -19.24 5.78
C TRP A 392 -11.30 -18.92 7.23
N PRO A 393 -10.72 -17.90 7.88
CA PRO A 393 -11.22 -17.39 9.15
C PRO A 393 -12.69 -16.95 9.03
N GLU A 394 -13.38 -16.86 10.18
CA GLU A 394 -14.81 -16.50 10.22
C GLU A 394 -15.04 -14.99 10.48
N ASP A 395 -14.00 -14.18 10.75
CA ASP A 395 -14.13 -13.11 11.76
C ASP A 395 -13.32 -11.79 11.53
N ASN A 396 -13.35 -11.12 10.36
CA ASN A 396 -12.81 -9.71 10.31
C ASN A 396 -13.24 -8.72 9.21
N GLY A 397 -14.06 -9.07 8.21
CA GLY A 397 -14.44 -8.09 7.17
C GLY A 397 -13.44 -7.88 6.02
N THR A 398 -12.16 -8.18 6.20
CA THR A 398 -11.17 -8.45 5.14
C THR A 398 -10.14 -9.46 5.64
N GLU A 399 -9.90 -10.54 4.89
CA GLU A 399 -8.99 -11.62 5.32
C GLU A 399 -7.92 -11.87 4.27
N LEU A 400 -6.65 -11.82 4.70
CA LEU A 400 -5.50 -12.21 3.90
C LEU A 400 -5.19 -13.68 4.17
N LEU A 401 -5.53 -14.56 3.23
CA LEU A 401 -5.04 -15.94 3.26
C LEU A 401 -3.70 -16.02 2.54
N GLY A 402 -2.72 -16.72 3.11
CA GLY A 402 -1.73 -17.30 2.21
C GLY A 402 -0.57 -18.09 2.81
N THR A 403 -0.39 -19.25 2.22
CA THR A 403 0.91 -19.86 1.92
C THR A 403 1.53 -19.17 0.68
N GLY A 404 2.83 -19.27 0.46
CA GLY A 404 3.60 -18.41 -0.46
C GLY A 404 3.14 -18.28 -1.93
N ALA A 405 2.19 -19.07 -2.43
CA ALA A 405 1.65 -18.98 -3.80
C ALA A 405 0.21 -18.42 -3.93
N LEU A 406 -0.55 -18.36 -2.83
CA LEU A 406 -1.96 -17.93 -2.85
C LEU A 406 -2.13 -16.67 -1.99
N ARG A 407 -2.69 -15.61 -2.55
CA ARG A 407 -3.15 -14.44 -1.78
C ARG A 407 -4.59 -14.13 -2.16
N SER A 408 -5.50 -14.29 -1.20
CA SER A 408 -6.91 -14.03 -1.40
C SER A 408 -7.36 -12.85 -0.56
N LEU A 409 -8.31 -12.07 -1.08
CA LEU A 409 -9.05 -11.06 -0.35
C LEU A 409 -10.54 -11.36 -0.39
N SER A 410 -11.09 -11.73 0.77
CA SER A 410 -12.54 -11.86 0.96
C SER A 410 -13.11 -10.57 1.56
N PHE A 411 -14.22 -10.10 1.00
CA PHE A 411 -14.99 -8.95 1.47
C PHE A 411 -16.27 -9.34 2.20
N ARG A 412 -16.44 -10.62 2.53
CA ARG A 412 -17.71 -11.16 3.04
C ARG A 412 -18.15 -10.54 4.35
N GLY A 413 -17.22 -10.25 5.26
CA GLY A 413 -17.59 -9.63 6.54
C GLY A 413 -18.08 -8.18 6.37
N LEU A 414 -17.93 -7.55 5.19
CA LEU A 414 -18.65 -6.31 4.89
C LEU A 414 -20.16 -6.51 4.74
N LEU A 415 -20.65 -7.74 4.55
CA LEU A 415 -22.09 -8.03 4.46
C LEU A 415 -22.76 -8.14 5.83
N ASP A 416 -21.99 -8.28 6.92
CA ASP A 416 -22.55 -8.35 8.26
C ASP A 416 -23.02 -6.94 8.70
N PRO A 417 -24.31 -6.75 9.03
CA PRO A 417 -24.83 -5.48 9.51
C PRO A 417 -24.28 -5.07 10.89
N ALA A 418 -23.80 -6.01 11.71
CA ALA A 418 -23.24 -5.75 13.04
C ALA A 418 -21.82 -5.20 13.01
N VAL A 419 -21.09 -5.40 11.91
CA VAL A 419 -19.74 -4.87 11.74
C VAL A 419 -19.79 -3.34 11.64
N ALA A 420 -18.98 -2.67 12.47
CA ALA A 420 -18.82 -1.21 12.49
C ALA A 420 -18.49 -0.64 11.08
N PRO A 421 -18.61 0.67 10.84
CA PRO A 421 -18.13 1.29 9.59
C PRO A 421 -16.63 1.04 9.39
N LEU A 422 -16.33 -0.03 8.65
CA LEU A 422 -15.01 -0.28 8.05
C LEU A 422 -14.71 0.78 6.98
N ILE A 423 -15.75 1.35 6.38
CA ILE A 423 -15.65 2.44 5.43
C ILE A 423 -15.84 3.76 6.18
N GLN A 424 -14.82 4.17 6.93
CA GLN A 424 -14.60 5.60 7.16
C GLN A 424 -14.31 6.27 5.80
N PRO A 425 -14.38 7.61 5.66
CA PRO A 425 -14.17 8.30 4.37
C PRO A 425 -12.82 8.04 3.67
N ASP A 426 -11.94 7.23 4.26
CA ASP A 426 -10.61 6.87 3.78
C ASP A 426 -10.45 5.38 3.39
N GLY A 427 -11.36 4.47 3.79
CA GLY A 427 -11.39 3.06 3.37
C GLY A 427 -10.08 2.29 3.59
N GLU A 428 -9.25 2.73 4.54
CA GLU A 428 -7.84 2.36 4.57
C GLU A 428 -7.60 0.87 4.85
N ASP A 429 -8.39 0.21 5.70
CA ASP A 429 -8.20 -1.22 6.03
C ASP A 429 -8.42 -2.13 4.82
N VAL A 430 -9.44 -1.81 4.02
CA VAL A 430 -9.69 -2.48 2.75
C VAL A 430 -8.56 -2.17 1.76
N LEU A 431 -8.12 -0.91 1.70
CA LEU A 431 -7.02 -0.49 0.84
C LEU A 431 -5.71 -1.21 1.17
N GLN A 432 -5.40 -1.42 2.46
CA GLN A 432 -4.23 -2.21 2.88
C GLN A 432 -4.36 -3.67 2.46
N ALA A 433 -5.53 -4.27 2.65
CA ALA A 433 -5.75 -5.66 2.29
C ALA A 433 -5.60 -5.86 0.76
N VAL A 434 -6.13 -4.92 -0.03
CA VAL A 434 -5.90 -4.82 -1.48
C VAL A 434 -4.40 -4.69 -1.79
N ASN A 435 -3.70 -3.73 -1.18
CA ASN A 435 -2.26 -3.51 -1.42
C ASN A 435 -1.37 -4.69 -0.96
N LEU A 436 -1.77 -5.43 0.08
CA LEU A 436 -1.07 -6.64 0.53
C LEU A 436 -1.28 -7.79 -0.44
N VAL A 437 -2.49 -7.96 -0.98
CA VAL A 437 -2.77 -8.97 -2.01
C VAL A 437 -2.04 -8.64 -3.32
N PHE A 438 -1.97 -7.37 -3.69
CA PHE A 438 -1.32 -6.90 -4.90
C PHE A 438 0.10 -6.34 -4.68
N ARG A 439 0.80 -6.80 -3.64
CA ARG A 439 2.20 -6.39 -3.39
C ARG A 439 3.16 -7.02 -4.40
N ASP A 440 2.94 -8.30 -4.71
CA ASP A 440 3.77 -9.10 -5.61
C ASP A 440 3.07 -9.25 -6.97
N GLN A 441 3.79 -9.58 -8.04
CA GLN A 441 3.20 -9.73 -9.38
C GLN A 441 2.02 -10.73 -9.40
N VAL A 442 0.85 -10.26 -9.83
CA VAL A 442 -0.35 -11.09 -10.00
C VAL A 442 -0.46 -11.49 -11.46
N GLY A 443 -0.34 -12.79 -11.74
CA GLY A 443 -0.51 -13.33 -13.10
C GLY A 443 -1.95 -13.72 -13.42
N ILE A 444 -2.70 -14.17 -12.42
CA ILE A 444 -4.11 -14.53 -12.53
C ILE A 444 -4.90 -13.69 -11.53
N LEU A 445 -5.89 -12.94 -12.01
CA LEU A 445 -6.86 -12.25 -11.15
C LEU A 445 -8.22 -12.93 -11.30
N ALA A 446 -8.83 -13.34 -10.19
CA ALA A 446 -10.18 -13.88 -10.20
C ALA A 446 -11.11 -13.00 -9.37
N VAL A 447 -12.29 -12.70 -9.92
CA VAL A 447 -13.28 -11.84 -9.27
C VAL A 447 -14.59 -12.60 -9.12
N PHE A 448 -15.05 -12.77 -7.88
CA PHE A 448 -16.20 -13.58 -7.50
C PHE A 448 -17.30 -12.71 -6.91
N GLY A 449 -18.49 -12.73 -7.50
CA GLY A 449 -19.65 -12.02 -6.97
C GLY A 449 -20.89 -12.19 -7.82
N GLN A 450 -21.90 -11.38 -7.53
CA GLN A 450 -23.14 -11.27 -8.28
C GLN A 450 -23.13 -9.94 -9.05
N ALA A 451 -23.41 -10.00 -10.36
CA ALA A 451 -23.89 -8.83 -11.07
C ALA A 451 -25.40 -8.95 -11.13
N THR A 452 -26.09 -8.10 -10.36
CA THR A 452 -27.54 -7.99 -10.40
C THR A 452 -27.85 -6.56 -10.81
N PRO A 453 -29.01 -6.27 -11.42
CA PRO A 453 -29.44 -4.89 -11.55
C PRO A 453 -29.53 -4.29 -10.13
N LEU A 454 -28.62 -3.38 -9.83
CA LEU A 454 -28.64 -2.52 -8.65
C LEU A 454 -29.63 -1.38 -8.89
N PRO A 455 -30.11 -0.70 -7.83
CA PRO A 455 -30.82 0.57 -7.98
C PRO A 455 -29.94 1.57 -8.77
N SER A 456 -30.53 2.30 -9.71
CA SER A 456 -29.88 3.46 -10.34
C SER A 456 -29.46 4.45 -9.24
N PRO A 457 -28.20 4.93 -9.16
CA PRO A 457 -27.18 5.04 -10.23
C PRO A 457 -26.05 3.98 -10.24
N LEU A 458 -26.06 2.96 -9.37
CA LEU A 458 -24.97 1.97 -9.25
C LEU A 458 -24.93 0.92 -10.38
N GLN A 459 -25.67 1.14 -11.46
CA GLN A 459 -25.92 0.14 -12.50
C GLN A 459 -24.72 -0.12 -13.41
N GLN A 460 -23.71 0.74 -13.40
CA GLN A 460 -22.57 0.60 -14.31
C GLN A 460 -21.42 -0.12 -13.60
N HIS A 461 -21.14 -1.35 -14.05
CA HIS A 461 -19.93 -2.13 -13.76
C HIS A 461 -19.66 -2.49 -12.29
N ALA A 462 -20.71 -2.86 -11.54
CA ALA A 462 -20.61 -3.33 -10.17
C ALA A 462 -20.49 -4.86 -10.06
N ILE A 463 -19.56 -5.34 -9.24
CA ILE A 463 -19.50 -6.74 -8.75
C ILE A 463 -19.76 -6.71 -7.25
N ILE A 464 -20.86 -7.33 -6.82
CA ILE A 464 -21.31 -7.27 -5.42
C ILE A 464 -21.60 -8.65 -4.82
N GLY A 465 -21.39 -8.79 -3.52
CA GLY A 465 -22.02 -9.80 -2.68
C GLY A 465 -23.32 -9.25 -2.11
N ARG A 466 -24.35 -10.09 -1.98
CA ARG A 466 -25.60 -9.73 -1.29
C ARG A 466 -25.69 -10.51 0.02
N GLY A 467 -25.88 -9.78 1.12
CA GLY A 467 -26.26 -10.33 2.41
C GLY A 467 -27.78 -10.37 2.55
N THR A 468 -28.26 -10.83 3.70
CA THR A 468 -29.69 -10.90 4.00
C THR A 468 -30.36 -9.52 4.10
N ARG A 469 -29.59 -8.47 4.42
CA ARG A 469 -30.10 -7.10 4.61
C ARG A 469 -29.49 -6.07 3.67
N GLY A 470 -28.43 -6.40 2.92
CA GLY A 470 -27.62 -5.40 2.23
C GLY A 470 -26.72 -5.97 1.12
N TYR A 471 -25.81 -5.14 0.61
CA TYR A 471 -24.79 -5.53 -0.36
C TYR A 471 -23.43 -4.90 -0.04
N ALA A 472 -22.36 -5.52 -0.53
CA ALA A 472 -21.01 -4.97 -0.55
C ALA A 472 -20.30 -5.41 -1.82
N GLY A 473 -19.50 -4.55 -2.44
CA GLY A 473 -18.84 -4.89 -3.69
C GLY A 473 -17.89 -3.82 -4.19
N VAL A 474 -17.39 -4.04 -5.40
CA VAL A 474 -16.59 -3.06 -6.13
C VAL A 474 -17.32 -2.59 -7.37
N VAL A 475 -17.18 -1.31 -7.66
CA VAL A 475 -17.74 -0.64 -8.83
C VAL A 475 -16.59 -0.03 -9.59
N LEU A 476 -16.58 -0.25 -10.90
CA LEU A 476 -15.71 0.51 -11.79
C LEU A 476 -16.47 1.74 -12.30
N HIS A 477 -16.05 2.92 -11.88
CA HIS A 477 -16.65 4.18 -12.33
C HIS A 477 -16.13 4.60 -13.72
N GLU A 478 -16.86 5.48 -14.42
CA GLU A 478 -16.50 6.01 -15.74
C GLU A 478 -15.11 6.68 -15.77
N ASN A 479 -14.69 7.28 -14.65
CA ASN A 479 -13.37 7.89 -14.48
C ASN A 479 -12.25 6.86 -14.21
N ARG A 480 -12.53 5.57 -14.36
CA ARG A 480 -11.63 4.43 -14.11
C ARG A 480 -11.22 4.25 -12.64
N GLU A 481 -11.93 4.88 -11.71
CA GLU A 481 -11.76 4.60 -10.29
C GLU A 481 -12.43 3.27 -9.94
N LEU A 482 -11.68 2.38 -9.27
CA LEU A 482 -12.25 1.25 -8.57
C LEU A 482 -12.80 1.76 -7.24
N ARG A 483 -14.07 1.54 -6.95
CA ARG A 483 -14.74 2.03 -5.74
C ARG A 483 -15.34 0.88 -4.96
N LEU A 484 -15.12 0.84 -3.66
CA LEU A 484 -15.80 -0.07 -2.76
C LEU A 484 -17.14 0.54 -2.38
N VAL A 485 -18.22 -0.20 -2.62
CA VAL A 485 -19.57 0.20 -2.25
C VAL A 485 -20.15 -0.77 -1.23
N ARG A 486 -20.92 -0.25 -0.27
CA ARG A 486 -21.62 -1.07 0.72
C ARG A 486 -22.95 -0.41 1.10
N GLN A 487 -24.00 -1.21 1.19
CA GLN A 487 -25.25 -0.82 1.83
C GLN A 487 -25.61 -1.89 2.87
N ARG A 488 -25.72 -1.51 4.14
CA ARG A 488 -25.97 -2.47 5.23
C ARG A 488 -27.42 -2.95 5.31
N THR A 489 -28.34 -2.03 5.03
CA THR A 489 -29.78 -2.25 5.12
C THR A 489 -30.47 -1.44 4.04
N ALA A 490 -31.46 -2.02 3.37
CA ALA A 490 -32.29 -1.31 2.41
C ALA A 490 -32.86 -0.02 3.04
N GLY A 491 -32.70 1.12 2.34
CA GLY A 491 -33.15 2.43 2.80
C GLY A 491 -32.14 3.24 3.63
N ILE A 492 -31.00 2.66 4.01
CA ILE A 492 -29.85 3.41 4.56
C ILE A 492 -28.96 3.90 3.41
N ALA A 493 -28.36 5.07 3.56
CA ALA A 493 -27.40 5.62 2.60
C ALA A 493 -26.27 4.60 2.31
N ALA A 494 -25.96 4.44 1.02
CA ALA A 494 -24.84 3.60 0.61
C ALA A 494 -23.51 4.27 1.00
N GLU A 495 -22.60 3.48 1.55
CA GLU A 495 -21.19 3.80 1.73
C GLU A 495 -20.49 3.61 0.37
N ASP A 496 -19.67 4.58 -0.03
CA ASP A 496 -18.95 4.58 -1.31
C ASP A 496 -17.58 5.23 -1.12
N VAL A 497 -16.51 4.45 -1.32
CA VAL A 497 -15.13 4.90 -1.17
C VAL A 497 -14.26 4.45 -2.33
N VAL A 498 -13.43 5.37 -2.83
CA VAL A 498 -12.43 5.08 -3.86
C VAL A 498 -11.34 4.15 -3.30
N LEU A 499 -11.14 3.00 -3.94
CA LEU A 499 -10.02 2.11 -3.71
C LEU A 499 -8.82 2.56 -4.53
N ASP A 500 -7.85 3.19 -3.87
CA ASP A 500 -6.59 3.62 -4.49
C ASP A 500 -5.65 2.44 -4.77
N VAL A 501 -5.89 1.74 -5.88
CA VAL A 501 -5.04 0.64 -6.33
C VAL A 501 -3.70 1.11 -6.93
N SER A 502 -3.28 2.37 -6.79
CA SER A 502 -2.07 2.88 -7.44
C SER A 502 -0.82 2.11 -7.02
N ALA A 503 -0.73 1.72 -5.74
CA ALA A 503 0.36 0.87 -5.25
C ALA A 503 0.31 -0.57 -5.82
N ALA A 504 -0.88 -1.04 -6.22
CA ALA A 504 -1.11 -2.34 -6.83
C ALA A 504 -0.90 -2.35 -8.35
N GLN A 505 -0.82 -1.18 -9.02
CA GLN A 505 -0.71 -1.08 -10.49
C GLN A 505 0.47 -1.88 -11.05
N ARG A 506 1.65 -1.77 -10.43
CA ARG A 506 2.86 -2.52 -10.84
C ARG A 506 2.70 -4.04 -10.70
N SER A 507 1.89 -4.50 -9.75
CA SER A 507 1.60 -5.93 -9.60
C SER A 507 0.57 -6.38 -10.64
N LEU A 508 -0.48 -5.58 -10.82
CA LEU A 508 -1.58 -5.87 -11.73
C LEU A 508 -1.14 -5.83 -13.20
N SER A 509 -0.12 -5.03 -13.58
CA SER A 509 0.45 -5.01 -14.93
C SER A 509 0.97 -6.37 -15.40
N SER A 510 1.30 -7.27 -14.46
CA SER A 510 1.73 -8.65 -14.76
C SER A 510 0.57 -9.60 -15.02
N CYS A 511 -0.68 -9.16 -14.87
CA CYS A 511 -1.84 -10.01 -15.08
C CYS A 511 -1.94 -10.43 -16.55
N ARG A 512 -2.15 -11.73 -16.77
CA ARG A 512 -2.30 -12.36 -18.09
C ARG A 512 -3.65 -13.07 -18.23
N LEU A 513 -4.27 -13.41 -17.11
CA LEU A 513 -5.56 -14.09 -17.09
C LEU A 513 -6.48 -13.42 -16.06
N LEU A 514 -7.65 -12.98 -16.50
CA LEU A 514 -8.72 -12.43 -15.66
C LEU A 514 -9.91 -13.40 -15.70
N MET A 515 -10.30 -13.95 -14.56
CA MET A 515 -11.46 -14.85 -14.46
C MET A 515 -12.62 -14.12 -13.77
N LEU A 516 -13.68 -13.85 -14.52
CA LEU A 516 -14.87 -13.15 -14.03
C LEU A 516 -15.98 -14.15 -13.72
N TYR A 517 -16.12 -14.44 -12.43
CA TYR A 517 -17.10 -15.37 -11.91
C TYR A 517 -18.35 -14.62 -11.43
N THR A 518 -19.00 -13.92 -12.37
CA THR A 518 -20.15 -13.05 -12.10
C THR A 518 -21.23 -13.24 -13.16
N GLY A 519 -22.48 -12.90 -12.82
CA GLY A 519 -23.54 -12.76 -13.83
C GLY A 519 -23.21 -11.64 -14.82
N PHE A 520 -23.71 -11.69 -16.04
CA PHE A 520 -23.50 -10.71 -17.11
C PHE A 520 -22.01 -10.38 -17.36
N GLY A 521 -21.13 -11.36 -17.14
CA GLY A 521 -19.69 -11.20 -17.28
C GLY A 521 -19.33 -10.68 -18.67
N ILE A 522 -19.71 -11.42 -19.72
CA ILE A 522 -19.46 -11.06 -21.12
C ILE A 522 -20.82 -10.88 -21.80
N ALA A 523 -21.06 -9.76 -22.48
CA ALA A 523 -22.39 -9.46 -23.04
C ALA A 523 -22.53 -9.91 -24.50
N LYS A 524 -23.68 -10.48 -24.87
CA LYS A 524 -24.15 -10.57 -26.26
C LYS A 524 -25.02 -9.34 -26.57
N GLY A 525 -24.47 -8.28 -27.17
CA GLY A 525 -25.24 -7.12 -27.66
C GLY A 525 -24.72 -5.72 -27.27
N LEU A 526 -25.65 -4.74 -27.25
CA LEU A 526 -25.41 -3.28 -27.28
C LEU A 526 -24.82 -2.63 -26.00
N LEU A 527 -24.67 -3.37 -24.89
CA LEU A 527 -24.09 -2.83 -23.66
C LEU A 527 -22.69 -3.40 -23.46
N PRO A 528 -21.67 -2.58 -23.13
CA PRO A 528 -20.37 -3.12 -22.72
C PRO A 528 -20.58 -3.98 -21.47
N GLY A 529 -20.40 -5.29 -21.61
CA GLY A 529 -20.47 -6.22 -20.48
C GLY A 529 -19.40 -5.91 -19.43
N GLN A 530 -19.54 -6.49 -18.23
CA GLN A 530 -18.57 -6.33 -17.13
C GLN A 530 -17.12 -6.60 -17.59
N ALA A 531 -16.93 -7.60 -18.45
CA ALA A 531 -15.63 -8.00 -18.98
C ALA A 531 -14.93 -6.89 -19.78
N VAL A 532 -15.66 -6.12 -20.58
CA VAL A 532 -15.06 -5.02 -21.37
C VAL A 532 -14.57 -3.92 -20.44
N ALA A 533 -15.38 -3.56 -19.45
CA ALA A 533 -15.03 -2.53 -18.48
C ALA A 533 -13.82 -2.94 -17.63
N TRP A 534 -13.81 -4.18 -17.13
CA TRP A 534 -12.67 -4.72 -16.40
C TRP A 534 -11.41 -4.84 -17.26
N GLN A 535 -11.53 -5.27 -18.52
CA GLN A 535 -10.40 -5.31 -19.44
C GLN A 535 -9.84 -3.90 -19.69
N GLN A 536 -10.69 -2.91 -19.95
CA GLN A 536 -10.26 -1.52 -20.15
C GLN A 536 -9.56 -0.95 -18.91
N TRP A 537 -10.05 -1.27 -17.71
CA TRP A 537 -9.39 -0.90 -16.46
C TRP A 537 -8.02 -1.57 -16.31
N MET A 538 -7.91 -2.87 -16.60
CA MET A 538 -6.62 -3.59 -16.59
C MET A 538 -5.63 -3.04 -17.62
N ASN A 539 -6.11 -2.71 -18.82
CA ASN A 539 -5.29 -2.10 -19.88
C ASN A 539 -4.72 -0.75 -19.43
N ALA A 540 -5.48 0.04 -18.67
CA ALA A 540 -5.01 1.33 -18.13
C ALA A 540 -3.87 1.17 -17.11
N VAL A 541 -3.74 0.01 -16.46
CA VAL A 541 -2.62 -0.31 -15.56
C VAL A 541 -1.52 -1.11 -16.27
N GLY A 542 -1.58 -1.25 -17.60
CA GLY A 542 -0.55 -1.90 -18.43
C GLY A 542 -0.69 -3.41 -18.56
N ALA A 543 -1.81 -4.01 -18.12
CA ALA A 543 -2.10 -5.43 -18.32
C ALA A 543 -3.06 -5.65 -19.48
N ASN A 544 -2.85 -6.68 -20.29
CA ASN A 544 -3.78 -7.07 -21.36
C ASN A 544 -4.21 -8.53 -21.17
N PRO A 545 -5.05 -8.83 -20.16
CA PRO A 545 -5.39 -10.20 -19.83
C PRO A 545 -6.37 -10.81 -20.83
N ILE A 546 -6.31 -12.14 -20.99
CA ILE A 546 -7.42 -12.94 -21.49
C ILE A 546 -8.51 -12.91 -20.42
N VAL A 547 -9.75 -12.56 -20.78
CA VAL A 547 -10.87 -12.54 -19.83
C VAL A 547 -11.72 -13.78 -20.03
N LEU A 548 -11.91 -14.59 -18.99
CA LEU A 548 -12.74 -15.79 -19.01
C LEU A 548 -13.99 -15.58 -18.17
N GLY A 549 -15.15 -16.05 -18.65
CA GLY A 549 -16.41 -15.95 -17.91
C GLY A 549 -17.60 -16.53 -18.67
N TRP A 550 -18.75 -15.90 -18.48
CA TRP A 550 -20.04 -16.32 -19.06
C TRP A 550 -20.87 -15.10 -19.48
N TYR A 551 -21.79 -15.31 -20.42
CA TYR A 551 -22.89 -14.38 -20.68
C TYR A 551 -24.16 -14.84 -19.98
N GLY A 552 -25.11 -13.92 -19.78
CA GLY A 552 -26.40 -14.19 -19.12
C GLY A 552 -26.39 -14.02 -17.60
N SER A 553 -27.53 -14.29 -16.96
CA SER A 553 -27.77 -14.00 -15.53
C SER A 553 -27.38 -15.12 -14.56
N ALA A 554 -26.81 -16.21 -15.09
CA ALA A 554 -26.50 -17.38 -14.29
C ALA A 554 -25.40 -17.07 -13.25
N ARG A 555 -25.61 -17.55 -12.01
CA ARG A 555 -24.55 -17.57 -10.98
C ARG A 555 -23.48 -18.60 -11.34
N ILE A 556 -22.33 -18.54 -10.67
CA ILE A 556 -21.29 -19.57 -10.80
C ILE A 556 -21.92 -20.95 -10.64
N PRO A 557 -21.79 -21.83 -11.63
CA PRO A 557 -22.49 -23.10 -11.60
C PRO A 557 -21.63 -24.19 -11.00
N ARG A 558 -22.31 -25.06 -10.26
CA ARG A 558 -21.82 -26.37 -9.83
C ARG A 558 -22.59 -27.43 -10.60
N ASP A 559 -21.91 -28.36 -11.24
CA ASP A 559 -22.58 -29.48 -11.89
C ASP A 559 -23.35 -30.36 -10.88
N ALA A 560 -24.03 -31.40 -11.36
CA ALA A 560 -24.76 -32.32 -10.49
C ALA A 560 -23.87 -33.05 -9.46
N ALA A 561 -22.57 -33.15 -9.72
CA ALA A 561 -21.54 -33.71 -8.83
C ALA A 561 -20.83 -32.64 -7.98
N ARG A 562 -21.32 -31.38 -8.00
CA ARG A 562 -20.74 -30.21 -7.34
C ARG A 562 -19.36 -29.79 -7.84
N GLN A 563 -18.96 -30.20 -9.03
CA GLN A 563 -17.70 -29.82 -9.67
C GLN A 563 -17.77 -28.42 -10.26
N PHE A 564 -16.64 -27.71 -10.21
CA PHE A 564 -16.47 -26.36 -10.76
C PHE A 564 -15.45 -26.38 -11.90
N VAL A 565 -15.67 -25.52 -12.89
CA VAL A 565 -14.93 -25.58 -14.17
C VAL A 565 -13.43 -25.29 -14.02
N ALA A 566 -13.00 -24.58 -12.97
CA ALA A 566 -11.60 -24.18 -12.82
C ALA A 566 -10.66 -25.38 -12.75
N GLY A 567 -11.03 -26.45 -12.01
CA GLY A 567 -10.20 -27.65 -11.91
C GLY A 567 -9.93 -28.28 -13.26
N GLU A 568 -10.98 -28.43 -14.07
CA GLU A 568 -10.90 -28.99 -15.42
C GLU A 568 -10.15 -28.06 -16.39
N PHE A 569 -10.37 -26.75 -16.29
CA PHE A 569 -9.68 -25.76 -17.10
C PHE A 569 -8.17 -25.77 -16.85
N PHE A 570 -7.72 -25.68 -15.60
CA PHE A 570 -6.28 -25.66 -15.31
C PHE A 570 -5.62 -27.00 -15.62
N ARG A 571 -6.31 -28.14 -15.44
CA ARG A 571 -5.81 -29.45 -15.90
C ARG A 571 -5.55 -29.46 -17.41
N ARG A 572 -6.46 -28.89 -18.21
CA ARG A 572 -6.31 -28.75 -19.66
C ARG A 572 -5.25 -27.74 -20.05
N LEU A 573 -5.17 -26.62 -19.34
CA LEU A 573 -4.15 -25.59 -19.55
C LEU A 573 -2.74 -26.17 -19.36
N CYS A 574 -2.51 -26.95 -18.30
CA CYS A 574 -1.24 -27.66 -18.07
C CYS A 574 -0.90 -28.69 -19.16
N SER A 575 -1.90 -29.18 -19.91
CA SER A 575 -1.68 -30.15 -20.99
C SER A 575 -1.23 -29.51 -22.31
N ILE A 576 -1.32 -28.18 -22.44
CA ILE A 576 -0.78 -27.46 -23.61
C ILE A 576 0.74 -27.61 -23.66
N ASP A 577 1.39 -27.35 -22.53
CA ASP A 577 2.81 -27.52 -22.30
C ASP A 577 3.03 -27.60 -20.77
N ALA A 578 3.52 -28.75 -20.30
CA ALA A 578 3.73 -29.01 -18.88
C ALA A 578 4.89 -28.20 -18.26
N HIS A 579 5.72 -27.57 -19.10
CA HIS A 579 6.89 -26.80 -18.69
C HIS A 579 6.74 -25.29 -18.95
N ALA A 580 5.70 -24.87 -19.68
CA ALA A 580 5.45 -23.47 -19.95
C ALA A 580 4.95 -22.73 -18.70
N ASP A 581 5.45 -21.52 -18.49
CA ASP A 581 4.88 -20.61 -17.51
C ASP A 581 3.56 -19.99 -18.02
N LEU A 582 2.81 -19.34 -17.12
CA LEU A 582 1.54 -18.72 -17.46
C LEU A 582 1.67 -17.65 -18.57
N SER A 583 2.78 -16.91 -18.60
CA SER A 583 3.02 -15.90 -19.64
C SER A 583 3.15 -16.54 -21.02
N THR A 584 3.89 -17.63 -21.10
CA THR A 584 4.08 -18.44 -22.31
C THR A 584 2.75 -19.06 -22.77
N LEU A 585 1.97 -19.63 -21.85
CA LEU A 585 0.65 -20.17 -22.14
C LEU A 585 -0.31 -19.09 -22.67
N CYS A 586 -0.34 -17.91 -22.04
CA CYS A 586 -1.22 -16.80 -22.43
C CYS A 586 -0.75 -16.05 -23.70
N SER A 587 0.46 -16.31 -24.20
CA SER A 587 0.91 -15.79 -25.50
C SER A 587 0.13 -16.39 -26.68
N GLN A 588 -0.60 -17.49 -26.45
CA GLN A 588 -1.46 -18.18 -27.41
C GLN A 588 -2.94 -18.08 -26.98
N PRO A 589 -3.55 -16.87 -27.00
CA PRO A 589 -4.85 -16.62 -26.39
C PRO A 589 -5.96 -17.53 -26.95
N GLY A 590 -5.94 -17.80 -28.26
CA GLY A 590 -6.88 -18.72 -28.89
C GLY A 590 -6.85 -20.12 -28.27
N ARG A 591 -5.66 -20.68 -27.97
CA ARG A 591 -5.57 -22.02 -27.35
C ARG A 591 -6.08 -22.02 -25.92
N VAL A 592 -5.76 -21.00 -25.13
CA VAL A 592 -6.28 -20.85 -23.76
C VAL A 592 -7.80 -20.76 -23.77
N ILE A 593 -8.37 -19.96 -24.68
CA ILE A 593 -9.82 -19.82 -24.86
C ILE A 593 -10.47 -21.15 -25.28
N GLN A 594 -9.84 -21.92 -26.17
CA GLN A 594 -10.34 -23.27 -26.49
C GLN A 594 -10.33 -24.19 -25.26
N MET A 595 -9.28 -24.18 -24.44
CA MET A 595 -9.25 -24.98 -23.21
C MET A 595 -10.35 -24.58 -22.23
N TRP A 596 -10.68 -23.29 -22.15
CA TRP A 596 -11.82 -22.79 -21.38
C TRP A 596 -13.14 -23.36 -21.88
N GLY A 597 -13.39 -23.28 -23.19
CA GLY A 597 -14.58 -23.87 -23.80
C GLY A 597 -14.69 -25.38 -23.56
N GLN A 598 -13.61 -26.12 -23.81
CA GLN A 598 -13.61 -27.57 -23.59
C GLN A 598 -13.86 -27.95 -22.12
N ALA A 599 -13.33 -27.15 -21.18
CA ALA A 599 -13.61 -27.34 -19.75
C ALA A 599 -15.07 -27.08 -19.44
N CYS A 600 -15.64 -25.96 -19.93
CA CYS A 600 -17.06 -25.66 -19.75
C CYS A 600 -17.96 -26.75 -20.33
N TYR A 601 -17.64 -27.29 -21.51
CA TYR A 601 -18.38 -28.40 -22.11
C TYR A 601 -18.31 -29.64 -21.23
N ALA A 602 -17.11 -30.05 -20.81
CA ALA A 602 -16.92 -31.24 -19.99
C ALA A 602 -17.69 -31.15 -18.67
N THR A 603 -17.72 -29.97 -18.05
CA THR A 603 -18.42 -29.75 -16.78
C THR A 603 -19.94 -29.59 -16.94
N PHE A 604 -20.41 -28.87 -17.95
CA PHE A 604 -21.82 -28.44 -18.00
C PHE A 604 -22.68 -29.09 -19.08
N ALA A 605 -22.08 -29.63 -20.15
CA ALA A 605 -22.86 -30.13 -21.30
C ALA A 605 -23.76 -31.33 -20.95
N LYS A 606 -23.50 -31.98 -19.81
CA LYS A 606 -24.31 -33.07 -19.27
C LYS A 606 -24.88 -32.64 -17.93
N GLY A 607 -26.20 -32.55 -17.82
CA GLY A 607 -26.90 -32.28 -16.56
C GLY A 607 -27.87 -31.10 -16.59
N SER A 608 -28.34 -30.70 -15.41
CA SER A 608 -29.35 -29.64 -15.24
C SER A 608 -28.88 -28.23 -15.60
N GLN A 609 -27.57 -28.06 -15.84
CA GLN A 609 -26.90 -26.78 -16.10
C GLN A 609 -26.36 -26.62 -17.52
N LYS A 610 -26.84 -27.42 -18.49
CA LYS A 610 -26.41 -27.36 -19.90
C LYS A 610 -26.53 -25.98 -20.56
N PHE A 611 -27.40 -25.11 -20.06
CA PHE A 611 -27.55 -23.71 -20.49
C PHE A 611 -26.32 -22.83 -20.16
N LEU A 612 -25.34 -23.34 -19.43
CA LEU A 612 -24.06 -22.67 -19.18
C LEU A 612 -22.99 -23.05 -20.20
N TRP A 613 -23.22 -24.13 -20.94
CA TRP A 613 -22.46 -24.43 -22.13
C TRP A 613 -23.06 -23.73 -23.36
N ARG A 614 -24.37 -23.85 -23.59
CA ARG A 614 -25.04 -23.37 -24.81
C ARG A 614 -25.89 -22.14 -24.59
N ASP A 615 -26.08 -21.39 -25.67
CA ASP A 615 -27.04 -20.28 -25.84
C ASP A 615 -28.49 -20.73 -25.68
N GLU A 616 -28.84 -21.25 -24.51
CA GLU A 616 -30.16 -21.78 -24.18
C GLU A 616 -30.84 -20.88 -23.12
N PRO A 617 -32.17 -20.73 -23.17
CA PRO A 617 -32.94 -20.12 -22.09
C PRO A 617 -32.72 -20.86 -20.77
N ILE A 618 -32.65 -20.11 -19.66
CA ILE A 618 -32.53 -20.70 -18.34
C ILE A 618 -33.91 -21.24 -17.91
N PRO A 619 -34.07 -22.56 -17.65
CA PRO A 619 -35.36 -23.11 -17.24
C PRO A 619 -35.89 -22.43 -15.98
N GLY A 620 -37.14 -21.95 -16.02
CA GLY A 620 -37.80 -21.29 -14.89
C GLY A 620 -37.52 -19.78 -14.74
N PHE A 621 -36.71 -19.18 -15.62
CA PHE A 621 -36.51 -17.74 -15.68
C PHE A 621 -36.92 -17.20 -17.05
N THR A 622 -37.64 -16.08 -17.07
CA THR A 622 -37.98 -15.34 -18.31
C THR A 622 -36.80 -14.55 -18.89
N LEU A 623 -35.57 -14.80 -18.42
CA LEU A 623 -34.36 -14.03 -18.72
C LEU A 623 -33.60 -14.55 -19.94
N ALA A 624 -32.73 -13.67 -20.46
CA ALA A 624 -31.81 -13.91 -21.58
C ALA A 624 -30.97 -15.18 -21.42
N SER A 625 -30.60 -15.77 -22.55
CA SER A 625 -29.75 -16.94 -22.64
C SER A 625 -28.41 -16.77 -21.92
N SER A 626 -27.81 -17.89 -21.55
CA SER A 626 -26.52 -17.96 -20.84
C SER A 626 -25.54 -18.81 -21.63
N GLY A 627 -24.25 -18.72 -21.33
CA GLY A 627 -23.27 -19.63 -21.91
C GLY A 627 -21.83 -19.22 -21.67
N ALA A 628 -20.89 -20.13 -21.95
CA ALA A 628 -19.46 -19.86 -21.80
C ALA A 628 -19.01 -18.78 -22.78
N ALA A 629 -18.15 -17.88 -22.30
CA ALA A 629 -17.59 -16.79 -23.08
C ALA A 629 -16.16 -16.45 -22.68
N ALA A 630 -15.45 -15.79 -23.58
CA ALA A 630 -14.15 -15.17 -23.29
C ALA A 630 -13.99 -13.84 -24.05
N LEU A 631 -13.07 -12.99 -23.59
CA LEU A 631 -12.47 -11.91 -24.39
C LEU A 631 -10.99 -12.21 -24.57
N ASP A 632 -10.50 -12.09 -25.80
CA ASP A 632 -9.06 -12.11 -26.04
C ASP A 632 -8.40 -10.77 -25.64
N PRO A 633 -7.06 -10.66 -25.62
CA PRO A 633 -6.36 -9.45 -25.21
C PRO A 633 -6.65 -8.20 -26.07
N VAL A 634 -7.17 -8.37 -27.29
CA VAL A 634 -7.54 -7.24 -28.18
C VAL A 634 -9.02 -6.87 -28.05
N GLY A 635 -9.79 -7.61 -27.25
CA GLY A 635 -11.19 -7.37 -26.97
C GLY A 635 -12.17 -8.13 -27.87
N THR A 636 -11.69 -9.07 -28.69
CA THR A 636 -12.58 -9.95 -29.47
C THR A 636 -13.33 -10.86 -28.53
N ALA A 637 -14.66 -10.87 -28.62
CA ALA A 637 -15.49 -11.79 -27.86
C ALA A 637 -15.48 -13.18 -28.50
N TRP A 638 -15.51 -14.21 -27.65
CA TRP A 638 -15.61 -15.62 -28.03
C TRP A 638 -16.79 -16.25 -27.29
N TYR A 639 -17.55 -17.10 -27.95
CA TYR A 639 -18.68 -17.81 -27.39
C TYR A 639 -18.57 -19.32 -27.62
N ALA A 640 -19.21 -20.11 -26.77
CA ALA A 640 -19.32 -21.54 -26.97
C ALA A 640 -19.90 -21.87 -28.35
N SER A 641 -19.24 -22.76 -29.08
CA SER A 641 -19.69 -23.23 -30.38
C SER A 641 -20.93 -24.12 -30.21
N ALA A 642 -21.96 -23.86 -31.02
CA ALA A 642 -23.19 -24.66 -31.02
C ALA A 642 -22.97 -26.09 -31.56
N VAL A 643 -21.93 -26.28 -32.39
CA VAL A 643 -21.64 -27.56 -33.06
C VAL A 643 -20.63 -28.41 -32.28
N TYR A 644 -20.02 -27.89 -31.22
CA TYR A 644 -19.09 -28.65 -30.41
C TYR A 644 -19.80 -29.75 -29.61
N ASP A 645 -19.36 -30.97 -29.86
CA ASP A 645 -19.87 -32.24 -29.32
C ASP A 645 -18.85 -32.96 -28.44
N GLY A 646 -17.71 -32.31 -28.16
CA GLY A 646 -16.57 -32.90 -27.45
C GLY A 646 -15.51 -33.49 -28.36
N ALA A 647 -15.73 -33.54 -29.69
CA ALA A 647 -14.74 -34.03 -30.63
C ALA A 647 -13.54 -33.05 -30.75
N PRO A 648 -12.29 -33.54 -30.77
CA PRO A 648 -11.10 -32.67 -30.92
C PRO A 648 -11.06 -31.88 -32.23
N ALA A 649 -11.78 -32.33 -33.26
CA ALA A 649 -11.83 -31.69 -34.57
C ALA A 649 -12.69 -30.41 -34.61
N HIS A 650 -13.58 -30.22 -33.63
CA HIS A 650 -14.44 -29.06 -33.55
C HIS A 650 -13.88 -28.04 -32.55
N ALA A 651 -13.95 -26.76 -32.90
CA ALA A 651 -13.61 -25.69 -31.96
C ALA A 651 -14.68 -25.63 -30.86
N ALA A 652 -14.23 -25.56 -29.60
CA ALA A 652 -15.14 -25.41 -28.46
C ALA A 652 -15.66 -23.96 -28.36
N MET A 653 -14.82 -22.99 -28.72
CA MET A 653 -15.18 -21.57 -28.74
C MET A 653 -15.02 -21.00 -30.15
N GLU A 654 -15.92 -20.11 -30.55
CA GLU A 654 -15.86 -19.37 -31.82
C GLU A 654 -15.84 -17.86 -31.54
N PRO A 655 -15.07 -17.08 -32.31
CA PRO A 655 -15.12 -15.63 -32.21
C PRO A 655 -16.50 -15.12 -32.65
N ALA A 656 -16.96 -14.06 -31.98
CA ALA A 656 -18.26 -13.41 -32.15
C ALA A 656 -18.47 -12.77 -33.52
#